data_AF-A0AAE0J135-F1
#
_entry.id   AF-A0AAE0J135-F1
#
_cell.length_a   1.000
_cell.length_b   1.000
_cell.length_c   1.000
_cell.angle_alpha   90.00
_cell.angle_beta   90.00
_cell.angle_gamma   90.00
#
_symmetry.space_group_name_H-M   'P 1'
#
loop_
_entity.id
_entity.type
_entity.pdbx_description
1 polymer ?
#
loop_
_entity_poly.entity_id
_entity_poly.type
_entity_poly.pdbx_seq_one_letter_code
_entity_poly.pdbx_strand_id
1 'polypeptide(L)'
;MTPPHNVNHVSSAYNGAPDLTSKRSFYSHTSSCFEADDERSDTVSFFDWITTPMSGRMNPANDTFDNSPGDNSDYPYDDTDRDSSLPPARYPGDDTRPTSQKELAGWYAYAFAAEVYVICGIGSFIPILLESLARENGVLLSDRSKPCGSSSDKHATAAQGQCIVYVLGMEINTASFAMYTFSVSVLLQALLVVSISCAADHGNFRKKLLLAFAWIGSTCVMAYIFISKSTYLIGALLAIISNTAFGASFVLLNSFLPLLVRHHPEIDDIGDYGSPGYATTEDGDDEDDEYREDSMRNSTTALLGSRTYDEGEPLSRVQTTEELTSRELELSTQISAKGIGIGYIAGLFLQCVAIAILIVLKNTTWSQRIVLCVIGAWWAIFTIPAAMWLRPRPGPPLPTKSNTGGIRALFHYTIYAWKSLFRTIHLARRLVDIVLFLAGWFLLSDAIATTSSTAILFAKTQLHMEPWALGMINVISTASGIIGAFSWSFISRKFRLKAHQTILACIALFELIPLYGLMGYLPFVQAWGVGGLQQPWEMYPLAAIYGFVLGGLSGYCRSLYGELIPPGSEAAFYALYAITDKGSSVFGPAIVGAIIDASGEIRPAFWFLAAIVGTPALFIWFINVERGRTEGEALAEVIEGFKLNGLNELSGNGNGVDGLAEERRGSDASRAILGRYDDEDDE
;
A
#
# COMPACT_ATOMS: atom_id res chain seq x y z
N MET A 1 56.64 1.34 -38.62
CA MET A 1 57.83 1.87 -37.91
C MET A 1 57.71 3.37 -37.86
N THR A 2 58.00 3.95 -36.69
CA THR A 2 58.35 5.35 -36.44
C THR A 2 57.27 6.46 -36.59
N PRO A 3 57.11 7.34 -35.59
CA PRO A 3 56.33 8.58 -35.64
C PRO A 3 57.26 9.77 -36.04
N PRO A 4 56.92 11.08 -35.84
CA PRO A 4 55.64 11.77 -35.60
C PRO A 4 55.43 13.05 -36.48
N HIS A 5 54.32 13.75 -36.16
CA HIS A 5 53.99 15.18 -36.31
C HIS A 5 53.41 15.69 -37.64
N ASN A 6 52.46 16.63 -37.70
CA ASN A 6 51.39 17.12 -36.82
C ASN A 6 50.60 18.15 -37.67
N VAL A 7 49.31 18.35 -37.36
CA VAL A 7 48.51 19.58 -37.59
C VAL A 7 47.89 19.90 -38.98
N ASN A 8 46.58 19.61 -39.03
CA ASN A 8 45.42 20.46 -39.36
C ASN A 8 44.99 20.87 -40.79
N HIS A 9 43.69 20.60 -41.00
CA HIS A 9 42.59 21.48 -41.40
C HIS A 9 42.02 21.39 -42.84
N VAL A 10 40.73 20.98 -42.86
CA VAL A 10 39.55 21.65 -43.47
C VAL A 10 39.03 21.16 -44.84
N SER A 11 37.76 20.72 -44.80
CA SER A 11 36.65 20.80 -45.78
C SER A 11 36.86 20.24 -47.20
N SER A 12 35.85 19.77 -47.94
CA SER A 12 34.41 19.55 -47.76
C SER A 12 33.91 18.87 -49.04
N ALA A 13 33.01 17.91 -48.87
CA ALA A 13 31.83 17.62 -49.70
C ALA A 13 31.90 16.98 -51.11
N TYR A 14 30.78 16.28 -51.33
CA TYR A 14 30.03 15.98 -52.56
C TYR A 14 30.06 14.55 -53.15
N ASN A 15 28.97 13.83 -52.81
CA ASN A 15 27.98 13.16 -53.65
C ASN A 15 28.36 12.11 -54.71
N GLY A 16 27.58 11.02 -54.71
CA GLY A 16 27.18 10.32 -55.93
C GLY A 16 26.88 8.84 -55.75
N ALA A 17 25.61 8.48 -55.54
CA ALA A 17 25.08 7.15 -55.92
C ALA A 17 24.96 7.07 -57.46
N PRO A 18 24.88 5.88 -58.11
CA PRO A 18 23.60 5.14 -58.16
C PRO A 18 23.66 3.59 -58.38
N ASP A 19 22.61 2.92 -57.87
CA ASP A 19 21.75 1.86 -58.45
C ASP A 19 22.16 0.50 -59.08
N LEU A 20 21.30 -0.48 -58.72
CA LEU A 20 20.66 -1.57 -59.48
C LEU A 20 21.25 -3.01 -59.55
N THR A 21 20.49 -3.91 -58.89
CA THR A 21 19.99 -5.26 -59.32
C THR A 21 20.88 -6.51 -59.21
N SER A 22 20.42 -7.49 -58.42
CA SER A 22 19.76 -8.72 -58.94
C SER A 22 19.35 -9.71 -57.84
N LYS A 23 18.26 -10.43 -58.12
CA LYS A 23 17.41 -11.27 -57.27
C LYS A 23 18.02 -12.64 -56.91
N ARG A 24 17.74 -13.14 -55.70
CA ARG A 24 16.91 -14.36 -55.45
C ARG A 24 16.81 -14.67 -53.95
N SER A 25 15.57 -14.66 -53.46
CA SER A 25 15.14 -15.08 -52.12
C SER A 25 14.49 -16.46 -52.22
N PHE A 26 14.81 -17.33 -51.27
CA PHE A 26 14.05 -18.52 -50.90
C PHE A 26 13.78 -18.45 -49.39
N TYR A 27 12.52 -18.73 -49.03
CA TYR A 27 11.89 -18.63 -47.72
C TYR A 27 12.49 -19.55 -46.64
N SER A 28 12.52 -19.06 -45.40
CA SER A 28 11.97 -19.78 -44.24
C SER A 28 11.54 -18.80 -43.13
N HIS A 29 10.40 -19.12 -42.52
CA HIS A 29 9.61 -18.31 -41.58
C HIS A 29 10.29 -18.07 -40.23
N THR A 30 10.21 -16.84 -39.72
CA THR A 30 9.63 -16.46 -38.40
C THR A 30 9.87 -14.95 -38.15
N SER A 31 8.81 -14.16 -38.27
CA SER A 31 8.74 -12.75 -37.82
C SER A 31 7.45 -12.65 -37.01
N SER A 32 7.46 -12.28 -35.72
CA SER A 32 7.61 -10.91 -35.23
C SER A 32 6.61 -9.98 -35.95
N CYS A 33 5.47 -9.71 -35.29
CA CYS A 33 4.74 -8.46 -35.50
C CYS A 33 4.87 -7.64 -34.23
N PHE A 34 5.69 -6.62 -34.37
CA PHE A 34 5.91 -5.49 -33.50
C PHE A 34 4.92 -4.44 -34.00
N GLU A 35 3.86 -4.19 -33.24
CA GLU A 35 2.92 -3.11 -33.52
C GLU A 35 3.05 -2.10 -32.38
N ALA A 36 3.72 -1.00 -32.71
CA ALA A 36 3.90 0.14 -31.84
C ALA A 36 2.71 1.07 -32.05
N ASP A 37 1.80 1.11 -31.09
CA ASP A 37 0.82 2.18 -31.01
C ASP A 37 1.50 3.44 -30.48
N ASP A 38 1.61 4.42 -31.37
CA ASP A 38 2.23 5.72 -31.19
C ASP A 38 1.22 6.67 -30.50
N GLU A 39 1.04 6.53 -29.19
CA GLU A 39 0.38 7.58 -28.40
C GLU A 39 1.40 8.69 -28.09
N ARG A 40 1.35 9.72 -28.93
CA ARG A 40 2.09 10.97 -28.78
C ARG A 40 1.83 11.59 -27.40
N SER A 41 2.86 11.52 -26.56
CA SER A 41 2.91 12.11 -25.23
C SER A 41 2.92 13.64 -25.28
N ASP A 42 1.78 14.27 -25.02
CA ASP A 42 1.74 15.69 -24.63
C ASP A 42 2.21 15.80 -23.17
N THR A 43 3.52 15.92 -23.00
CA THR A 43 4.16 16.24 -21.72
C THR A 43 3.91 17.70 -21.35
N VAL A 44 2.76 17.99 -20.74
CA VAL A 44 2.54 19.28 -20.08
C VAL A 44 3.17 19.23 -18.67
N SER A 45 4.18 20.06 -18.46
CA SER A 45 4.84 20.29 -17.17
C SER A 45 3.81 20.75 -16.12
N PHE A 46 3.94 20.25 -14.89
CA PHE A 46 3.12 20.63 -13.72
C PHE A 46 3.05 22.16 -13.50
N PHE A 47 4.05 22.91 -13.96
CA PHE A 47 4.07 24.37 -13.86
C PHE A 47 3.12 25.08 -14.85
N ASP A 48 2.90 24.52 -16.04
CA ASP A 48 2.01 25.12 -17.06
C ASP A 48 0.52 24.96 -16.73
N TRP A 49 0.19 24.01 -15.84
CA TRP A 49 -1.16 23.80 -15.32
C TRP A 49 -1.63 24.91 -14.37
N ILE A 50 -0.72 25.59 -13.67
CA ILE A 50 -1.08 26.60 -12.66
C ILE A 50 -1.42 27.97 -13.30
N THR A 51 -0.90 28.29 -14.48
CA THR A 51 -0.85 29.68 -14.96
C THR A 51 -1.74 30.04 -16.14
N THR A 52 -2.49 29.11 -16.74
CA THR A 52 -3.16 29.37 -18.03
C THR A 52 -4.70 29.31 -17.93
N PRO A 53 -5.43 30.40 -18.20
CA PRO A 53 -6.89 30.35 -18.30
C PRO A 53 -7.31 29.86 -19.70
N MET A 54 -8.07 28.77 -19.76
CA MET A 54 -8.61 28.22 -21.01
C MET A 54 -9.81 29.04 -21.50
N SER A 55 -9.63 29.84 -22.56
CA SER A 55 -10.75 30.41 -23.33
C SER A 55 -11.09 29.47 -24.50
N GLY A 56 -12.35 29.08 -24.60
CA GLY A 56 -12.86 28.23 -25.67
C GLY A 56 -12.90 28.92 -27.04
N ARG A 57 -12.82 28.12 -28.10
CA ARG A 57 -13.33 28.47 -29.44
C ARG A 57 -14.00 27.26 -30.06
N MET A 58 -15.32 27.36 -30.14
CA MET A 58 -16.19 26.68 -31.09
C MET A 58 -16.03 27.36 -32.46
N ASN A 59 -16.07 26.62 -33.56
CA ASN A 59 -16.67 27.08 -34.80
C ASN A 59 -17.01 25.92 -35.76
N PRO A 60 -18.00 26.09 -36.65
CA PRO A 60 -18.84 25.02 -37.19
C PRO A 60 -18.59 24.70 -38.67
N ALA A 61 -19.17 23.58 -39.10
CA ALA A 61 -19.72 23.21 -40.42
C ALA A 61 -18.93 23.53 -41.72
N ASN A 62 -18.79 22.49 -42.56
CA ASN A 62 -18.95 22.67 -44.00
C ASN A 62 -19.43 21.37 -44.67
N ASP A 63 -20.61 21.46 -45.27
CA ASP A 63 -21.19 20.51 -46.22
C ASP A 63 -20.40 20.51 -47.53
N THR A 64 -20.17 19.33 -48.11
CA THR A 64 -20.13 19.15 -49.57
C THR A 64 -20.65 17.77 -49.95
N PHE A 65 -21.74 17.79 -50.70
CA PHE A 65 -22.30 16.73 -51.53
C PHE A 65 -21.25 16.11 -52.47
N ASP A 66 -21.27 14.77 -52.60
CA ASP A 66 -21.18 14.16 -53.93
C ASP A 66 -21.99 12.86 -53.98
N ASN A 67 -22.73 12.68 -55.06
CA ASN A 67 -23.71 11.62 -55.29
C ASN A 67 -23.41 11.05 -56.69
N SER A 68 -23.01 9.78 -56.80
CA SER A 68 -23.32 8.94 -57.96
C SER A 68 -23.04 7.45 -57.72
N PRO A 69 -23.75 6.56 -58.44
CA PRO A 69 -24.03 5.19 -57.99
C PRO A 69 -23.10 4.16 -58.62
N GLY A 70 -22.74 3.13 -57.86
CA GLY A 70 -21.92 2.02 -58.32
C GLY A 70 -22.26 0.76 -57.53
N ASP A 71 -23.05 -0.08 -58.15
CA ASP A 71 -23.42 -1.45 -57.77
C ASP A 71 -22.17 -2.32 -57.61
N ASN A 72 -22.01 -2.97 -56.46
CA ASN A 72 -21.40 -4.29 -56.33
C ASN A 72 -21.59 -4.82 -54.91
N SER A 73 -22.43 -5.84 -54.83
CA SER A 73 -22.58 -6.76 -53.72
C SER A 73 -21.25 -7.43 -53.35
N ASP A 74 -20.76 -7.15 -52.15
CA ASP A 74 -19.94 -8.07 -51.37
C ASP A 74 -20.24 -7.79 -49.91
N TYR A 75 -20.91 -8.74 -49.24
CA TYR A 75 -21.12 -8.71 -47.79
C TYR A 75 -19.77 -8.97 -47.12
N PRO A 76 -19.20 -8.04 -46.33
CA PRO A 76 -18.19 -8.41 -45.36
C PRO A 76 -18.93 -8.98 -44.15
N TYR A 77 -18.55 -10.21 -43.77
CA TYR A 77 -18.83 -10.77 -42.45
C TYR A 77 -18.56 -9.70 -41.39
N ASP A 78 -19.60 -9.31 -40.66
CA ASP A 78 -19.48 -8.47 -39.47
C ASP A 78 -18.84 -9.35 -38.39
N ASP A 79 -17.57 -9.08 -38.08
CA ASP A 79 -16.79 -9.76 -37.05
C ASP A 79 -17.12 -9.12 -35.68
N THR A 80 -18.42 -8.99 -35.37
CA THR A 80 -18.93 -8.36 -34.14
C THR A 80 -19.19 -9.36 -33.01
N ASP A 81 -18.98 -10.65 -33.21
CA ASP A 81 -19.26 -11.70 -32.22
C ASP A 81 -18.11 -11.98 -31.22
N ARG A 82 -17.23 -10.99 -30.95
CA ARG A 82 -16.23 -11.10 -29.88
C ARG A 82 -16.37 -10.10 -28.73
N ASP A 83 -17.31 -9.17 -28.81
CA ASP A 83 -17.55 -8.17 -27.76
C ASP A 83 -18.71 -8.54 -26.81
N SER A 84 -19.34 -9.71 -27.00
CA SER A 84 -20.49 -10.17 -26.21
C SER A 84 -20.15 -10.80 -24.85
N SER A 85 -18.87 -10.93 -24.50
CA SER A 85 -18.42 -11.57 -23.24
C SER A 85 -17.91 -10.59 -22.17
N LEU A 86 -18.01 -9.28 -22.39
CA LEU A 86 -17.56 -8.30 -21.38
C LEU A 86 -18.67 -8.05 -20.34
N PRO A 87 -18.37 -8.13 -19.02
CA PRO A 87 -19.36 -7.85 -17.99
C PRO A 87 -19.88 -6.40 -18.12
N PRO A 88 -21.15 -6.14 -17.76
CA PRO A 88 -21.77 -4.84 -17.99
C PRO A 88 -21.05 -3.72 -17.23
N ALA A 89 -20.71 -2.65 -17.94
CA ALA A 89 -20.07 -1.45 -17.37
C ALA A 89 -20.96 -0.81 -16.29
N ARG A 90 -20.41 -0.55 -15.09
CA ARG A 90 -21.17 0.07 -13.98
C ARG A 90 -21.42 1.57 -14.15
N TYR A 91 -20.62 2.24 -14.98
CA TYR A 91 -20.73 3.67 -15.28
C TYR A 91 -20.12 3.99 -16.66
N PRO A 92 -20.43 5.15 -17.26
CA PRO A 92 -19.86 5.54 -18.55
C PRO A 92 -18.34 5.61 -18.49
N GLY A 93 -17.65 4.78 -19.28
CA GLY A 93 -16.19 4.70 -19.35
C GLY A 93 -15.54 3.69 -18.38
N ASP A 94 -16.31 2.81 -17.73
CA ASP A 94 -15.78 1.69 -16.95
C ASP A 94 -14.98 0.73 -17.86
N ASP A 95 -13.70 0.48 -17.52
CA ASP A 95 -12.84 -0.42 -18.30
C ASP A 95 -12.95 -1.85 -17.75
N THR A 96 -13.83 -2.63 -18.35
CA THR A 96 -14.14 -4.03 -17.97
C THR A 96 -13.21 -5.05 -18.59
N ARG A 97 -12.17 -4.64 -19.32
CA ARG A 97 -11.25 -5.59 -19.99
C ARG A 97 -10.53 -6.47 -18.96
N PRO A 98 -10.36 -7.78 -19.24
CA PRO A 98 -9.69 -8.69 -18.33
C PRO A 98 -8.25 -8.24 -18.05
N THR A 99 -7.78 -8.45 -16.81
CA THR A 99 -6.45 -8.07 -16.32
C THR A 99 -5.38 -8.81 -17.11
N SER A 100 -4.58 -8.04 -17.86
CA SER A 100 -3.47 -8.59 -18.63
C SER A 100 -2.28 -8.93 -17.73
N GLN A 101 -1.52 -9.97 -18.08
CA GLN A 101 -0.23 -10.27 -17.44
C GLN A 101 0.74 -9.06 -17.50
N LYS A 102 0.65 -8.23 -18.55
CA LYS A 102 1.44 -7.00 -18.67
C LYS A 102 1.04 -5.97 -17.61
N GLU A 103 -0.26 -5.80 -17.37
CA GLU A 103 -0.77 -4.90 -16.34
C GLU A 103 -0.35 -5.34 -14.93
N LEU A 104 -0.44 -6.65 -14.66
CA LEU A 104 0.01 -7.26 -13.42
C LEU A 104 1.53 -7.11 -13.22
N ALA A 105 2.32 -7.27 -14.29
CA ALA A 105 3.75 -7.00 -14.29
C ALA A 105 4.06 -5.52 -14.01
N GLY A 106 3.24 -4.58 -14.51
CA GLY A 106 3.33 -3.16 -14.18
C GLY A 106 3.10 -2.89 -12.68
N TRP A 107 2.12 -3.56 -12.07
CA TRP A 107 1.86 -3.47 -10.63
C TRP A 107 3.05 -4.02 -9.81
N TYR A 108 3.56 -5.20 -10.17
CA TYR A 108 4.75 -5.78 -9.51
C TYR A 108 6.01 -4.94 -9.71
N ALA A 109 6.20 -4.33 -10.89
CA ALA A 109 7.35 -3.47 -11.16
C ALA A 109 7.37 -2.24 -10.24
N TYR A 110 6.21 -1.67 -9.92
CA TYR A 110 6.14 -0.57 -8.98
C TYR A 110 6.47 -1.02 -7.54
N ALA A 111 5.96 -2.16 -7.10
CA ALA A 111 6.32 -2.74 -5.80
C ALA A 111 7.84 -2.97 -5.70
N PHE A 112 8.45 -3.52 -6.77
CA PHE A 112 9.90 -3.70 -6.90
C PHE A 112 10.69 -2.38 -6.83
N ALA A 113 10.10 -1.28 -7.29
CA ALA A 113 10.72 0.05 -7.25
C ALA A 113 10.61 0.71 -5.86
N ALA A 114 9.41 0.71 -5.29
CA ALA A 114 9.06 1.51 -4.12
C ALA A 114 9.49 0.88 -2.79
N GLU A 115 9.44 -0.45 -2.67
CA GLU A 115 9.83 -1.17 -1.43
C GLU A 115 11.30 -0.95 -1.07
N VAL A 116 12.15 -0.76 -2.07
CA VAL A 116 13.57 -0.45 -1.88
C VAL A 116 13.77 0.86 -1.12
N TYR A 117 12.93 1.86 -1.38
CA TYR A 117 13.00 3.12 -0.64
C TYR A 117 12.62 2.96 0.83
N VAL A 118 11.63 2.12 1.13
CA VAL A 118 11.20 1.84 2.52
C VAL A 118 12.32 1.14 3.29
N ILE A 119 12.88 0.07 2.73
CA ILE A 119 13.86 -0.76 3.42
C ILE A 119 15.21 -0.05 3.54
N CYS A 120 15.71 0.50 2.43
CA CYS A 120 17.05 1.08 2.37
C CYS A 120 17.06 2.57 2.73
N GLY A 121 16.08 3.34 2.24
CA GLY A 121 15.99 4.78 2.43
C GLY A 121 15.54 5.15 3.85
N ILE A 122 14.23 5.11 4.07
CA ILE A 122 13.63 5.48 5.37
C ILE A 122 14.08 4.53 6.48
N GLY A 123 14.06 3.23 6.19
CA GLY A 123 14.38 2.19 7.15
C GLY A 123 15.85 2.15 7.54
N SER A 124 16.76 2.84 6.84
CA SER A 124 18.21 2.78 7.13
C SER A 124 18.89 4.14 6.99
N PHE A 125 19.13 4.59 5.76
CA PHE A 125 20.16 5.59 5.49
C PHE A 125 19.71 7.03 5.72
N ILE A 126 18.41 7.34 5.57
CA ILE A 126 17.89 8.70 5.81
C ILE A 126 18.02 9.11 7.29
N PRO A 127 17.54 8.32 8.28
CA PRO A 127 17.73 8.68 9.69
C PRO A 127 19.20 8.86 10.07
N ILE A 128 20.05 7.94 9.57
CA ILE A 128 21.49 7.99 9.79
C ILE A 128 22.06 9.27 9.20
N LEU A 129 21.77 9.60 7.95
CA LEU A 129 22.34 10.78 7.31
C LEU A 129 21.86 12.07 7.98
N LEU A 130 20.58 12.17 8.34
CA LEU A 130 20.02 13.35 9.04
C LEU A 130 20.70 13.58 10.39
N GLU A 131 20.90 12.53 11.18
CA GLU A 131 21.62 12.62 12.46
C GLU A 131 23.08 13.04 12.26
N SER A 132 23.77 12.47 11.26
CA SER A 132 25.16 12.85 10.94
C SER A 132 25.26 14.32 10.53
N LEU A 133 24.37 14.79 9.66
CA LEU A 133 24.34 16.18 9.22
C LEU A 133 24.00 17.13 10.37
N ALA A 134 23.08 16.76 11.26
CA ALA A 134 22.76 17.54 12.45
C ALA A 134 23.97 17.63 13.39
N ARG A 135 24.68 16.52 13.61
CA ARG A 135 25.89 16.46 14.46
C ARG A 135 27.04 17.30 13.90
N GLU A 136 27.28 17.25 12.60
CA GLU A 136 28.32 18.04 11.94
C GLU A 136 28.11 19.57 12.07
N ASN A 137 26.88 20.02 12.35
CA ASN A 137 26.55 21.42 12.63
C ASN A 137 26.21 21.69 14.10
N GLY A 138 26.23 20.65 14.93
CA GLY A 138 25.87 20.73 16.33
C GLY A 138 27.03 21.23 17.20
N VAL A 139 26.67 21.78 18.35
CA VAL A 139 27.60 22.19 19.40
C VAL A 139 27.39 21.35 20.65
N LEU A 140 28.43 21.19 21.46
CA LEU A 140 28.29 20.51 22.75
C LEU A 140 27.44 21.37 23.70
N LEU A 141 26.53 20.71 24.43
CA LEU A 141 25.73 21.36 25.47
C LEU A 141 26.60 21.92 26.60
N SER A 142 27.69 21.21 26.94
CA SER A 142 28.63 21.63 27.99
C SER A 142 29.49 22.83 27.60
N ASP A 143 29.76 23.01 26.31
CA ASP A 143 30.52 24.14 25.77
C ASP A 143 29.96 24.51 24.40
N ARG A 144 29.08 25.52 24.42
CA ARG A 144 28.30 25.98 23.25
C ARG A 144 29.17 26.57 22.13
N SER A 145 30.47 26.70 22.34
CA SER A 145 31.44 27.14 21.34
C SER A 145 32.18 25.99 20.65
N LYS A 146 32.13 24.78 21.20
CA LYS A 146 32.81 23.60 20.65
C LYS A 146 31.89 22.80 19.73
N PRO A 147 32.30 22.58 18.46
CA PRO A 147 31.55 21.74 17.55
C PRO A 147 31.62 20.26 17.98
N CYS A 148 30.54 19.52 17.75
CA CYS A 148 30.40 18.11 18.15
C CYS A 148 31.26 17.09 17.38
N GLY A 149 32.15 17.55 16.48
CA GLY A 149 33.00 16.70 15.66
C GLY A 149 32.23 15.82 14.66
N SER A 150 32.96 15.05 13.86
CA SER A 150 32.37 14.07 12.94
C SER A 150 32.20 12.73 13.66
N SER A 151 31.14 11.97 13.35
CA SER A 151 30.87 10.66 13.99
C SER A 151 31.98 9.61 13.85
N SER A 152 33.03 9.87 13.05
CA SER A 152 34.18 8.97 12.82
C SER A 152 35.36 9.19 13.77
N ASP A 153 35.32 10.20 14.66
CA ASP A 153 36.40 10.42 15.62
C ASP A 153 36.33 9.43 16.79
N LYS A 154 36.95 8.25 16.60
CA LYS A 154 37.12 7.20 17.65
C LYS A 154 37.81 7.68 18.93
N HIS A 155 38.41 8.88 18.91
CA HIS A 155 39.08 9.52 20.05
C HIS A 155 38.21 10.53 20.81
N ALA A 156 36.96 10.77 20.42
CA ALA A 156 35.98 11.50 21.23
C ALA A 156 35.50 10.60 22.40
N THR A 157 36.44 10.30 23.27
CA THR A 157 36.33 9.47 24.46
C THR A 157 35.33 10.07 25.43
N ALA A 158 34.28 9.32 25.75
CA ALA A 158 33.60 9.17 27.06
C ALA A 158 33.24 10.42 27.90
N ALA A 159 33.44 11.64 27.41
CA ALA A 159 33.32 12.90 28.17
C ALA A 159 32.68 14.05 27.36
N GLN A 160 32.22 13.78 26.13
CA GLN A 160 31.56 14.80 25.31
C GLN A 160 30.05 14.72 25.54
N GLY A 161 29.54 15.72 26.28
CA GLY A 161 28.13 15.85 26.61
C GLY A 161 27.21 15.96 25.38
N GLN A 162 25.91 16.07 25.64
CA GLN A 162 24.85 16.09 24.63
C GLN A 162 25.15 17.06 23.47
N CYS A 163 24.97 16.58 22.24
CA CYS A 163 25.10 17.40 21.04
C CYS A 163 23.77 18.03 20.68
N ILE A 164 23.75 19.36 20.60
CA ILE A 164 22.55 20.14 20.30
C ILE A 164 22.70 20.89 18.98
N VAL A 165 21.59 21.04 18.29
CA VAL A 165 21.45 21.86 17.09
C VAL A 165 20.29 22.83 17.28
N TYR A 166 20.42 24.03 16.73
CA TYR A 166 19.38 25.05 16.78
C TYR A 166 18.51 24.96 15.52
N VAL A 167 17.25 24.57 15.70
CA VAL A 167 16.24 24.54 14.63
C VAL A 167 15.20 25.62 14.92
N LEU A 168 15.13 26.64 14.07
CA LEU A 168 14.20 27.77 14.23
C LEU A 168 14.28 28.44 15.62
N GLY A 169 15.45 28.43 16.25
CA GLY A 169 15.68 29.01 17.59
C GLY A 169 15.39 28.05 18.76
N MET A 170 14.92 26.83 18.50
CA MET A 170 14.74 25.80 19.53
C MET A 170 16.00 24.93 19.66
N GLU A 171 16.37 24.61 20.89
CA GLU A 171 17.46 23.69 21.22
C GLU A 171 16.95 22.25 21.09
N ILE A 172 17.50 21.48 20.15
CA ILE A 172 17.11 20.09 19.88
C ILE A 172 18.35 19.20 19.88
N ASN A 173 18.27 18.01 20.47
CA ASN A 173 19.36 17.04 20.39
C ASN A 173 19.52 16.54 18.95
N THR A 174 20.76 16.38 18.49
CA THR A 174 21.06 15.92 17.12
C THR A 174 20.45 14.56 16.81
N ALA A 175 20.29 13.70 17.81
CA ALA A 175 19.63 12.40 17.68
C ALA A 175 18.10 12.54 17.53
N SER A 176 17.48 13.43 18.31
CA SER A 176 16.04 13.73 18.27
C SER A 176 15.63 14.40 16.95
N PHE A 177 16.53 15.15 16.31
CA PHE A 177 16.28 15.81 15.03
C PHE A 177 15.75 14.85 13.95
N ALA A 178 16.37 13.67 13.81
CA ALA A 178 15.89 12.66 12.86
C ALA A 178 14.49 12.17 13.24
N MET A 179 14.26 11.87 14.53
CA MET A 179 12.98 11.36 15.02
C MET A 179 11.82 12.34 14.82
N TYR A 180 12.02 13.63 15.11
CA TYR A 180 11.01 14.65 14.84
C TYR A 180 10.74 14.81 13.34
N THR A 181 11.78 14.74 12.51
CA THR A 181 11.62 14.79 11.06
C THR A 181 10.74 13.64 10.57
N PHE A 182 10.95 12.41 11.08
CA PHE A 182 10.10 11.26 10.74
C PHE A 182 8.67 11.43 11.24
N SER A 183 8.47 11.85 12.49
CA SER A 183 7.14 12.10 13.04
C SER A 183 6.34 13.10 12.19
N VAL A 184 6.94 14.26 11.86
CA VAL A 184 6.32 15.27 11.01
C VAL A 184 6.03 14.72 9.62
N SER A 185 6.96 13.93 9.05
CA SER A 185 6.76 13.32 7.73
C SER A 185 5.57 12.35 7.70
N VAL A 186 5.42 11.50 8.71
CA VAL A 186 4.33 10.53 8.79
C VAL A 186 3.00 11.24 9.05
N LEU A 187 2.99 12.32 9.83
CA LEU A 187 1.80 13.13 10.05
C LEU A 187 1.30 13.75 8.74
N LEU A 188 2.20 14.37 7.99
CA LEU A 188 1.89 14.96 6.68
C LEU A 188 1.48 13.89 5.66
N GLN A 189 2.12 12.72 5.70
CA GLN A 189 1.74 11.56 4.91
C GLN A 189 0.30 11.12 5.19
N ALA A 190 -0.07 10.95 6.46
CA ALA A 190 -1.42 10.53 6.85
C ALA A 190 -2.47 11.56 6.40
N LEU A 191 -2.22 12.85 6.63
CA LEU A 191 -3.12 13.94 6.19
C LEU A 191 -3.26 13.98 4.67
N LEU A 192 -2.16 13.82 3.93
CA LEU A 192 -2.19 13.80 2.46
C LEU A 192 -2.97 12.61 1.95
N VAL A 193 -2.69 11.40 2.46
CA VAL A 193 -3.36 10.15 2.06
C VAL A 193 -4.87 10.28 2.21
N VAL A 194 -5.36 10.70 3.39
CA VAL A 194 -6.80 10.89 3.64
C VAL A 194 -7.39 11.92 2.69
N SER A 195 -6.66 13.01 2.42
CA SER A 195 -7.13 14.09 1.55
C SER A 195 -7.26 13.66 0.08
N ILE A 196 -6.40 12.75 -0.40
CA ILE A 196 -6.40 12.32 -1.80
C ILE A 196 -7.21 11.04 -2.06
N SER A 197 -7.59 10.26 -1.03
CA SER A 197 -8.24 8.95 -1.21
C SER A 197 -9.48 9.02 -2.11
N CYS A 198 -10.41 9.94 -1.86
CA CYS A 198 -11.60 10.05 -2.72
C CYS A 198 -11.31 10.61 -4.11
N ALA A 199 -10.29 11.48 -4.25
CA ALA A 199 -9.88 11.97 -5.57
C ALA A 199 -9.27 10.86 -6.43
N ALA A 200 -8.60 9.88 -5.80
CA ALA A 200 -8.05 8.71 -6.47
C ALA A 200 -9.13 7.77 -7.02
N ASP A 201 -10.29 7.73 -6.38
CA ASP A 201 -11.38 6.83 -6.76
C ASP A 201 -12.21 7.31 -7.95
N HIS A 202 -11.97 8.51 -8.47
CA HIS A 202 -12.75 9.07 -9.58
C HIS A 202 -11.90 9.35 -10.81
N GLY A 203 -12.47 9.10 -12.00
CA GLY A 203 -11.83 9.37 -13.29
C GLY A 203 -10.43 8.75 -13.46
N ASN A 204 -9.60 9.39 -14.28
CA ASN A 204 -8.24 8.91 -14.62
C ASN A 204 -7.15 9.34 -13.61
N PHE A 205 -7.53 9.78 -12.42
CA PHE A 205 -6.58 10.39 -11.48
C PHE A 205 -5.71 9.38 -10.74
N ARG A 206 -6.17 8.13 -10.53
CA ARG A 206 -5.42 7.11 -9.78
C ARG A 206 -4.00 6.88 -10.32
N LYS A 207 -3.87 6.53 -11.61
CA LYS A 207 -2.57 6.29 -12.26
C LYS A 207 -1.72 7.56 -12.29
N LYS A 208 -2.31 8.70 -12.63
CA LYS A 208 -1.61 9.99 -12.73
C LYS A 208 -1.01 10.41 -11.39
N LEU A 209 -1.81 10.34 -10.32
CA LEU A 209 -1.35 10.67 -8.96
C LEU A 209 -0.27 9.68 -8.48
N LEU A 210 -0.43 8.39 -8.75
CA LEU A 210 0.56 7.37 -8.38
C LEU A 210 1.93 7.70 -8.97
N LEU A 211 1.97 7.96 -10.28
CA LEU A 211 3.21 8.29 -10.98
C LEU A 211 3.77 9.65 -10.53
N ALA A 212 2.92 10.67 -10.37
CA ALA A 212 3.36 11.99 -9.93
C ALA A 212 4.07 11.93 -8.56
N PHE A 213 3.46 11.26 -7.58
CA PHE A 213 4.07 11.08 -6.26
C PHE A 213 5.34 10.22 -6.33
N ALA A 214 5.37 9.17 -7.15
CA ALA A 214 6.57 8.35 -7.33
C ALA A 214 7.76 9.17 -7.90
N TRP A 215 7.52 10.01 -8.90
CA TRP A 215 8.55 10.87 -9.50
C TRP A 215 9.01 11.96 -8.54
N ILE A 216 8.09 12.61 -7.82
CA ILE A 216 8.42 13.61 -6.79
C ILE A 216 9.28 12.97 -5.70
N GLY A 217 8.85 11.81 -5.18
CA GLY A 217 9.56 11.11 -4.13
C GLY A 217 10.96 10.67 -4.55
N SER A 218 11.09 9.97 -5.68
CA SER A 218 12.39 9.51 -6.19
C SER A 218 13.35 10.66 -6.51
N THR A 219 12.85 11.77 -7.07
CA THR A 219 13.65 12.99 -7.31
C THR A 219 14.14 13.61 -6.00
N CYS A 220 13.30 13.67 -4.97
CA CYS A 220 13.72 14.16 -3.65
C CYS A 220 14.81 13.28 -3.03
N VAL A 221 14.72 11.96 -3.20
CA VAL A 221 15.74 11.03 -2.72
C VAL A 221 17.05 11.19 -3.49
N MET A 222 16.99 11.39 -4.80
CA MET A 222 18.18 11.69 -5.61
C MET A 222 18.83 13.04 -5.24
N ALA A 223 18.01 14.04 -4.86
CA ALA A 223 18.49 15.36 -4.50
C ALA A 223 19.37 15.39 -3.23
N TYR A 224 19.42 14.31 -2.43
CA TYR A 224 20.36 14.19 -1.31
C TYR A 224 21.83 14.32 -1.71
N ILE A 225 22.17 14.11 -2.99
CA ILE A 225 23.53 14.32 -3.49
C ILE A 225 24.00 15.79 -3.35
N PHE A 226 23.07 16.75 -3.41
CA PHE A 226 23.35 18.18 -3.29
C PHE A 226 23.31 18.69 -1.84
N ILE A 227 22.84 17.85 -0.91
CA ILE A 227 22.79 18.21 0.51
C ILE A 227 24.22 18.24 1.05
N SER A 228 24.51 19.25 1.84
CA SER A 228 25.78 19.43 2.54
C SER A 228 25.50 19.73 4.01
N LYS A 229 26.55 19.87 4.83
CA LYS A 229 26.39 20.22 6.25
C LYS A 229 25.59 21.52 6.41
N SER A 230 25.86 22.57 5.64
CA SER A 230 25.17 23.86 5.80
C SER A 230 23.68 23.82 5.44
N THR A 231 23.25 22.82 4.67
CA THR A 231 21.88 22.67 4.16
C THR A 231 21.10 21.52 4.81
N TYR A 232 21.49 21.11 6.03
CA TYR A 232 20.88 19.96 6.71
C TYR A 232 19.34 20.07 6.88
N LEU A 233 18.79 21.28 7.06
CA LEU A 233 17.34 21.53 7.12
C LEU A 233 16.63 21.21 5.80
N ILE A 234 17.28 21.48 4.66
CA ILE A 234 16.77 21.06 3.34
C ILE A 234 16.76 19.53 3.27
N GLY A 235 17.76 18.86 3.85
CA GLY A 235 17.78 17.41 4.00
C GLY A 235 16.56 16.87 4.77
N ALA A 236 16.13 17.53 5.84
CA ALA A 236 14.91 17.15 6.57
C ALA A 236 13.65 17.40 5.73
N LEU A 237 13.57 18.51 5.00
CA LEU A 237 12.46 18.79 4.10
C LEU A 237 12.35 17.73 2.98
N LEU A 238 13.48 17.30 2.40
CA LEU A 238 13.50 16.23 1.40
C LEU A 238 13.04 14.88 1.99
N ALA A 239 13.40 14.57 3.24
CA ALA A 239 12.89 13.38 3.93
C ALA A 239 11.37 13.43 4.07
N ILE A 240 10.84 14.59 4.49
CA ILE A 240 9.40 14.82 4.66
C ILE A 240 8.67 14.63 3.33
N ILE A 241 9.13 15.28 2.26
CA ILE A 241 8.49 15.21 0.95
C ILE A 241 8.58 13.78 0.39
N SER A 242 9.75 13.14 0.45
CA SER A 242 9.93 11.78 -0.09
C SER A 242 9.10 10.73 0.66
N ASN A 243 9.01 10.80 1.99
CA ASN A 243 8.19 9.86 2.76
C ASN A 243 6.69 10.09 2.51
N THR A 244 6.26 11.35 2.49
CA THR A 244 4.86 11.70 2.20
C THR A 244 4.46 11.24 0.80
N ALA A 245 5.32 11.45 -0.20
CA ALA A 245 5.09 11.03 -1.57
C ALA A 245 5.07 9.50 -1.71
N PHE A 246 6.00 8.80 -1.05
CA PHE A 246 5.99 7.33 -1.00
C PHE A 246 4.68 6.80 -0.39
N GLY A 247 4.23 7.35 0.73
CA GLY A 247 2.99 6.92 1.38
C GLY A 247 1.77 7.11 0.49
N ALA A 248 1.67 8.27 -0.17
CA ALA A 248 0.60 8.54 -1.12
C ALA A 248 0.62 7.59 -2.31
N SER A 249 1.79 7.38 -2.93
CA SER A 249 1.91 6.49 -4.09
C SER A 249 1.65 5.02 -3.76
N PHE A 250 2.05 4.56 -2.57
CA PHE A 250 1.81 3.19 -2.12
C PHE A 250 0.33 2.92 -1.81
N VAL A 251 -0.39 3.89 -1.23
CA VAL A 251 -1.85 3.76 -1.04
C VAL A 251 -2.56 3.70 -2.39
N LEU A 252 -2.16 4.54 -3.35
CA LEU A 252 -2.69 4.51 -4.71
C LEU A 252 -2.40 3.18 -5.42
N LEU A 253 -1.21 2.61 -5.23
CA LEU A 253 -0.86 1.28 -5.74
C LEU A 253 -1.80 0.20 -5.19
N ASN A 254 -2.03 0.21 -3.87
CA ASN A 254 -2.91 -0.77 -3.23
C ASN A 254 -4.37 -0.63 -3.68
N SER A 255 -4.81 0.58 -4.05
CA SER A 255 -6.15 0.79 -4.61
C SER A 255 -6.38 0.13 -5.99
N PHE A 256 -5.31 -0.25 -6.71
CA PHE A 256 -5.43 -1.04 -7.94
C PHE A 256 -5.70 -2.52 -7.67
N LEU A 257 -5.32 -3.04 -6.49
CA LEU A 257 -5.38 -4.48 -6.21
C LEU A 257 -6.82 -5.03 -6.33
N PRO A 258 -7.87 -4.42 -5.75
CA PRO A 258 -9.24 -4.91 -5.93
C PRO A 258 -9.70 -4.91 -7.39
N LEU A 259 -9.23 -3.95 -8.20
CA LEU A 259 -9.60 -3.83 -9.60
C LEU A 259 -8.91 -4.86 -10.49
N LEU A 260 -7.66 -5.20 -10.15
CA LEU A 260 -6.90 -6.23 -10.84
C LEU A 260 -7.48 -7.62 -10.58
N VAL A 261 -7.93 -7.85 -9.34
CA VAL A 261 -8.58 -9.09 -8.90
C VAL A 261 -9.95 -9.23 -9.57
N ARG A 262 -10.80 -8.21 -9.49
CA ARG A 262 -12.17 -8.28 -10.04
C ARG A 262 -12.23 -8.59 -11.53
N HIS A 263 -11.24 -8.15 -12.30
CA HIS A 263 -11.15 -8.45 -13.74
C HIS A 263 -10.11 -9.53 -14.04
N HIS A 264 -9.66 -10.32 -13.05
CA HIS A 264 -8.70 -11.38 -13.29
C HIS A 264 -9.37 -12.51 -14.10
N PRO A 265 -8.70 -13.11 -15.11
CA PRO A 265 -9.29 -14.15 -15.95
C PRO A 265 -9.90 -15.31 -15.13
N GLU A 266 -9.21 -15.72 -14.06
CA GLU A 266 -9.70 -16.79 -13.16
C GLU A 266 -11.02 -16.49 -12.45
N ILE A 267 -11.46 -15.22 -12.37
CA ILE A 267 -12.73 -14.79 -11.76
C ILE A 267 -13.78 -14.53 -12.84
N ASP A 268 -13.40 -13.94 -13.97
CA ASP A 268 -14.29 -13.69 -15.11
C ASP A 268 -14.84 -15.00 -15.70
N ASP A 269 -13.99 -16.03 -15.83
CA ASP A 269 -14.36 -17.36 -16.31
C ASP A 269 -15.42 -18.05 -15.43
N ILE A 270 -15.62 -17.59 -14.18
CA ILE A 270 -16.58 -18.13 -13.22
C ILE A 270 -17.91 -17.36 -13.29
N GLY A 271 -17.87 -16.05 -13.53
CA GLY A 271 -19.06 -15.19 -13.64
C GLY A 271 -19.95 -15.54 -14.84
N ASP A 272 -19.34 -16.03 -15.93
CA ASP A 272 -20.04 -16.33 -17.19
C ASP A 272 -20.94 -17.58 -17.11
N TYR A 273 -20.68 -18.49 -16.17
CA TYR A 273 -21.54 -19.67 -15.91
C TYR A 273 -22.73 -19.38 -14.98
N GLY A 274 -22.86 -18.16 -14.45
CA GLY A 274 -23.84 -17.79 -13.42
C GLY A 274 -24.88 -16.75 -13.84
N SER A 275 -24.85 -16.24 -15.08
CA SER A 275 -25.80 -15.23 -15.52
C SER A 275 -27.07 -15.90 -16.08
N PRO A 276 -28.28 -15.58 -15.59
CA PRO A 276 -29.49 -16.13 -16.18
C PRO A 276 -29.60 -15.62 -17.60
N GLY A 277 -29.56 -16.54 -18.57
CA GLY A 277 -29.94 -16.24 -19.94
C GLY A 277 -31.32 -15.58 -19.91
N TYR A 278 -31.41 -14.37 -20.44
CA TYR A 278 -32.68 -13.79 -20.86
C TYR A 278 -33.26 -14.76 -21.89
N ALA A 279 -34.12 -15.67 -21.43
CA ALA A 279 -34.98 -16.43 -22.31
C ALA A 279 -35.90 -15.39 -22.97
N THR A 280 -35.62 -15.11 -24.24
CA THR A 280 -36.57 -14.52 -25.16
C THR A 280 -37.83 -15.37 -25.09
N THR A 281 -38.88 -14.84 -24.47
CA THR A 281 -40.24 -15.36 -24.62
C THR A 281 -40.63 -15.14 -26.06
N GLU A 282 -40.40 -16.14 -26.90
CA GLU A 282 -41.13 -16.29 -28.16
C GLU A 282 -42.56 -16.70 -27.80
N ASP A 283 -43.51 -15.88 -28.25
CA ASP A 283 -44.93 -16.16 -28.26
C ASP A 283 -45.19 -17.49 -28.98
N GLY A 284 -45.90 -18.40 -28.30
CA GLY A 284 -46.39 -19.65 -28.84
C GLY A 284 -47.59 -20.13 -28.03
N ASP A 285 -48.77 -19.92 -28.59
CA ASP A 285 -50.06 -20.42 -28.12
C ASP A 285 -50.04 -21.95 -27.95
N ASP A 286 -50.69 -22.47 -26.89
CA ASP A 286 -51.73 -23.51 -26.95
C ASP A 286 -51.95 -24.24 -25.59
N GLU A 287 -53.20 -24.09 -25.11
CA GLU A 287 -54.13 -25.04 -24.46
C GLU A 287 -53.69 -26.04 -23.36
N ASP A 288 -54.43 -25.94 -22.23
CA ASP A 288 -55.03 -26.98 -21.38
C ASP A 288 -54.24 -28.27 -21.02
N ASP A 289 -54.00 -28.50 -19.72
CA ASP A 289 -54.69 -29.57 -18.97
C ASP A 289 -54.24 -29.73 -17.49
N GLU A 290 -55.11 -30.41 -16.76
CA GLU A 290 -55.40 -30.39 -15.34
C GLU A 290 -54.69 -31.50 -14.50
N TYR A 291 -54.64 -31.31 -13.17
CA TYR A 291 -54.52 -32.30 -12.06
C TYR A 291 -53.16 -32.84 -11.50
N ARG A 292 -53.05 -32.65 -10.16
CA ARG A 292 -52.82 -33.63 -9.06
C ARG A 292 -51.47 -33.71 -8.28
N GLU A 293 -51.55 -33.17 -7.05
CA GLU A 293 -51.27 -33.74 -5.70
C GLU A 293 -50.16 -34.79 -5.43
N ASP A 294 -49.39 -34.46 -4.39
CA ASP A 294 -48.84 -35.28 -3.28
C ASP A 294 -47.84 -36.43 -3.53
N SER A 295 -46.62 -36.29 -2.97
CA SER A 295 -46.27 -36.92 -1.68
C SER A 295 -44.75 -36.95 -1.41
N MET A 296 -44.39 -36.69 -0.14
CA MET A 296 -43.06 -36.90 0.44
C MET A 296 -42.60 -38.37 0.37
N ARG A 297 -41.29 -38.62 0.18
CA ARG A 297 -40.49 -39.51 1.07
C ARG A 297 -38.99 -39.56 0.74
N ASN A 298 -38.23 -39.71 1.83
CA ASN A 298 -36.76 -39.78 1.95
C ASN A 298 -36.12 -41.12 1.50
N SER A 299 -34.88 -40.99 1.02
CA SER A 299 -33.68 -41.84 1.17
C SER A 299 -33.76 -43.37 1.02
N THR A 300 -33.08 -43.95 0.01
CA THR A 300 -31.93 -44.90 0.13
C THR A 300 -31.54 -45.54 -1.22
N THR A 301 -30.30 -45.98 -1.30
CA THR A 301 -29.45 -46.29 -2.45
C THR A 301 -29.82 -47.50 -3.33
N ALA A 302 -29.61 -47.34 -4.65
CA ALA A 302 -29.22 -48.28 -5.74
C ALA A 302 -30.05 -49.53 -6.09
N LEU A 303 -30.45 -49.63 -7.38
CA LEU A 303 -30.17 -50.78 -8.29
C LEU A 303 -30.60 -50.53 -9.76
N LEU A 304 -29.58 -50.47 -10.64
CA LEU A 304 -29.47 -50.83 -12.08
C LEU A 304 -30.47 -50.31 -13.15
N GLY A 305 -29.90 -49.77 -14.23
CA GLY A 305 -30.52 -49.73 -15.56
C GLY A 305 -29.70 -48.97 -16.60
N SER A 306 -28.73 -49.63 -17.23
CA SER A 306 -27.92 -49.08 -18.31
C SER A 306 -28.78 -48.64 -19.51
N ARG A 307 -28.78 -47.34 -19.82
CA ARG A 307 -29.11 -46.80 -21.15
C ARG A 307 -28.17 -45.63 -21.44
N THR A 308 -27.37 -45.84 -22.47
CA THR A 308 -26.39 -44.91 -23.02
C THR A 308 -27.07 -43.95 -24.00
N TYR A 309 -26.53 -42.72 -24.09
CA TYR A 309 -26.89 -41.56 -24.95
C TYR A 309 -28.07 -40.72 -24.39
N ASP A 310 -27.93 -39.44 -24.03
CA ASP A 310 -26.98 -38.39 -24.43
C ASP A 310 -26.60 -37.49 -23.22
N GLU A 311 -25.46 -36.83 -23.30
CA GLU A 311 -24.80 -36.04 -22.22
C GLU A 311 -25.72 -34.95 -21.63
N GLY A 312 -26.19 -35.18 -20.40
CA GLY A 312 -26.83 -34.14 -19.60
C GLY A 312 -25.77 -33.16 -19.10
N GLU A 313 -25.98 -31.87 -19.38
CA GLU A 313 -25.21 -30.80 -18.74
C GLU A 313 -25.15 -31.01 -17.22
N PRO A 314 -23.96 -30.90 -16.60
CA PRO A 314 -23.88 -30.90 -15.15
C PRO A 314 -24.63 -29.66 -14.66
N LEU A 315 -25.69 -29.84 -13.88
CA LEU A 315 -26.35 -28.76 -13.14
C LEU A 315 -25.27 -27.87 -12.50
N SER A 316 -25.08 -26.67 -13.06
CA SER A 316 -24.06 -25.75 -12.59
C SER A 316 -24.43 -25.33 -11.18
N ARG A 317 -23.52 -25.60 -10.22
CA ARG A 317 -23.66 -25.11 -8.86
C ARG A 317 -23.59 -23.59 -8.94
N VAL A 318 -24.73 -22.91 -8.75
CA VAL A 318 -24.77 -21.46 -8.56
C VAL A 318 -23.91 -21.16 -7.34
N GLN A 319 -22.73 -20.59 -7.57
CA GLN A 319 -21.84 -20.20 -6.49
C GLN A 319 -22.47 -19.04 -5.73
N THR A 320 -22.54 -19.17 -4.41
CA THR A 320 -23.03 -18.09 -3.54
C THR A 320 -22.09 -16.88 -3.61
N THR A 321 -22.60 -15.66 -3.43
CA THR A 321 -21.78 -14.43 -3.39
C THR A 321 -20.63 -14.53 -2.38
N GLU A 322 -20.83 -15.27 -1.29
CA GLU A 322 -19.80 -15.58 -0.30
C GLU A 322 -18.63 -16.37 -0.90
N GLU A 323 -18.89 -17.39 -1.71
CA GLU A 323 -17.85 -18.21 -2.37
C GLU A 323 -17.02 -17.35 -3.35
N LEU A 324 -17.66 -16.48 -4.13
CA LEU A 324 -16.98 -15.56 -5.04
C LEU A 324 -16.11 -14.55 -4.29
N THR A 325 -16.64 -13.90 -3.24
CA THR A 325 -15.87 -12.96 -2.41
C THR A 325 -14.68 -13.63 -1.72
N SER A 326 -14.84 -14.88 -1.28
CA SER A 326 -13.76 -15.66 -0.67
C SER A 326 -12.61 -15.91 -1.65
N ARG A 327 -12.94 -16.16 -2.93
CA ARG A 327 -11.97 -16.43 -3.98
C ARG A 327 -11.27 -15.16 -4.46
N GLU A 328 -12.01 -14.05 -4.58
CA GLU A 328 -11.43 -12.72 -4.81
C GLU A 328 -10.42 -12.35 -3.72
N LEU A 329 -10.78 -12.60 -2.46
CA LEU A 329 -9.89 -12.35 -1.34
C LEU A 329 -8.63 -13.24 -1.40
N GLU A 330 -8.77 -14.53 -1.70
CA GLU A 330 -7.62 -15.43 -1.86
C GLU A 330 -6.67 -14.94 -2.97
N LEU A 331 -7.20 -14.60 -4.14
CA LEU A 331 -6.41 -14.06 -5.24
C LEU A 331 -5.75 -12.73 -4.90
N SER A 332 -6.47 -11.84 -4.22
CA SER A 332 -5.94 -10.58 -3.71
C SER A 332 -4.75 -10.80 -2.77
N THR A 333 -4.85 -11.77 -1.84
CA THR A 333 -3.76 -12.10 -0.93
C THR A 333 -2.56 -12.70 -1.67
N GLN A 334 -2.77 -13.56 -2.67
CA GLN A 334 -1.68 -14.17 -3.45
C GLN A 334 -0.93 -13.12 -4.29
N ILE A 335 -1.65 -12.25 -5.00
CA ILE A 335 -1.06 -11.16 -5.78
C ILE A 335 -0.30 -10.20 -4.86
N SER A 336 -0.91 -9.79 -3.74
CA SER A 336 -0.27 -8.91 -2.76
C SER A 336 1.00 -9.53 -2.17
N ALA A 337 0.95 -10.79 -1.73
CA ALA A 337 2.08 -11.50 -1.15
C ALA A 337 3.24 -11.64 -2.16
N LYS A 338 2.94 -11.93 -3.43
CA LYS A 338 3.94 -11.97 -4.50
C LYS A 338 4.58 -10.61 -4.73
N GLY A 339 3.80 -9.53 -4.73
CA GLY A 339 4.30 -8.16 -4.88
C GLY A 339 5.24 -7.75 -3.75
N ILE A 340 4.83 -7.96 -2.50
CA ILE A 340 5.64 -7.68 -1.32
C ILE A 340 6.93 -8.52 -1.35
N GLY A 341 6.83 -9.81 -1.69
CA GLY A 341 7.99 -10.70 -1.80
C GLY A 341 9.02 -10.24 -2.83
N ILE A 342 8.56 -9.83 -4.02
CA ILE A 342 9.43 -9.26 -5.07
C ILE A 342 10.10 -7.97 -4.57
N GLY A 343 9.35 -7.10 -3.89
CA GLY A 343 9.88 -5.87 -3.30
C GLY A 343 10.94 -6.10 -2.21
N TYR A 344 10.74 -7.10 -1.34
CA TYR A 344 11.72 -7.46 -0.30
C TYR A 344 13.01 -8.01 -0.90
N ILE A 345 12.91 -8.82 -1.97
CA ILE A 345 14.09 -9.30 -2.71
C ILE A 345 14.85 -8.12 -3.32
N ALA A 346 14.15 -7.16 -3.92
CA ALA A 346 14.74 -5.94 -4.46
C ALA A 346 15.45 -5.11 -3.38
N GLY A 347 14.77 -4.93 -2.23
CA GLY A 347 15.30 -4.21 -1.08
C GLY A 347 16.57 -4.85 -0.54
N LEU A 348 16.55 -6.17 -0.31
CA LEU A 348 17.73 -6.93 0.12
C LEU A 348 18.88 -6.82 -0.88
N PHE A 349 18.59 -6.94 -2.17
CA PHE A 349 19.61 -6.79 -3.22
C PHE A 349 20.25 -5.41 -3.18
N LEU A 350 19.44 -4.34 -3.20
CA LEU A 350 20.00 -2.99 -3.20
C LEU A 350 20.65 -2.63 -1.86
N GLN A 351 20.18 -3.18 -0.75
CA GLN A 351 20.81 -3.03 0.56
C GLN A 351 22.23 -3.62 0.58
N CYS A 352 22.42 -4.80 0.00
CA CYS A 352 23.75 -5.41 -0.17
C CYS A 352 24.66 -4.55 -1.07
N VAL A 353 24.12 -4.02 -2.17
CA VAL A 353 24.86 -3.10 -3.06
C VAL A 353 25.24 -1.81 -2.31
N ALA A 354 24.32 -1.24 -1.53
CA ALA A 354 24.57 -0.05 -0.71
C ALA A 354 25.69 -0.30 0.31
N ILE A 355 25.68 -1.43 1.00
CA ILE A 355 26.75 -1.82 1.92
C ILE A 355 28.10 -1.92 1.20
N ALA A 356 28.14 -2.54 0.01
CA ALA A 356 29.36 -2.62 -0.79
C ALA A 356 29.90 -1.22 -1.17
N ILE A 357 29.02 -0.30 -1.58
CA ILE A 357 29.38 1.10 -1.87
C ILE A 357 29.96 1.78 -0.62
N LEU A 358 29.35 1.61 0.55
CA LEU A 358 29.81 2.23 1.80
C LEU A 358 31.22 1.75 2.19
N ILE A 359 31.48 0.45 2.06
CA ILE A 359 32.79 -0.15 2.35
C ILE A 359 33.87 0.41 1.40
N VAL A 360 33.58 0.48 0.10
CA VAL A 360 34.54 0.99 -0.91
C VAL A 360 34.82 2.48 -0.71
N LEU A 361 33.81 3.28 -0.36
CA LEU A 361 33.93 4.74 -0.18
C LEU A 361 34.26 5.17 1.26
N LYS A 362 34.74 4.25 2.11
CA LYS A 362 35.23 4.51 3.48
C LYS A 362 34.20 5.20 4.40
N ASN A 363 32.92 4.81 4.35
CA ASN A 363 31.87 5.20 5.31
C ASN A 363 31.71 6.71 5.59
N THR A 364 31.93 7.56 4.59
CA THR A 364 31.79 9.02 4.74
C THR A 364 30.33 9.49 4.62
N THR A 365 30.01 10.71 5.05
CA THR A 365 28.69 11.30 4.78
C THR A 365 28.44 11.47 3.27
N TRP A 366 29.50 11.62 2.48
CA TRP A 366 29.42 11.60 1.03
C TRP A 366 29.01 10.23 0.47
N SER A 367 29.53 9.13 1.03
CA SER A 367 29.15 7.78 0.58
C SER A 367 27.67 7.48 0.86
N GLN A 368 27.14 7.94 2.00
CA GLN A 368 25.72 7.84 2.31
C GLN A 368 24.83 8.59 1.32
N ARG A 369 25.24 9.79 0.89
CA ARG A 369 24.51 10.56 -0.14
C ARG A 369 24.53 9.87 -1.50
N ILE A 370 25.65 9.24 -1.88
CA ILE A 370 25.72 8.43 -3.11
C ILE A 370 24.76 7.25 -3.02
N VAL A 371 24.73 6.54 -1.89
CA VAL A 371 23.80 5.43 -1.67
C VAL A 371 22.35 5.89 -1.81
N LEU A 372 21.96 7.01 -1.20
CA LEU A 372 20.61 7.56 -1.37
C LEU A 372 20.32 7.94 -2.83
N CYS A 373 21.30 8.51 -3.56
CA CYS A 373 21.13 8.79 -4.98
C CYS A 373 20.86 7.51 -5.79
N VAL A 374 21.56 6.42 -5.50
CA VAL A 374 21.32 5.11 -6.13
C VAL A 374 19.94 4.56 -5.79
N ILE A 375 19.49 4.69 -4.54
CA ILE A 375 18.13 4.28 -4.11
C ILE A 375 17.06 5.09 -4.84
N GLY A 376 17.22 6.42 -4.94
CA GLY A 376 16.29 7.28 -5.66
C GLY A 376 16.27 6.98 -7.15
N ALA A 377 17.43 6.74 -7.76
CA ALA A 377 17.54 6.36 -9.17
C ALA A 377 16.88 4.99 -9.44
N TRP A 378 17.05 4.01 -8.55
CA TRP A 378 16.36 2.72 -8.63
C TRP A 378 14.84 2.92 -8.63
N TRP A 379 14.33 3.68 -7.67
CA TRP A 379 12.90 3.96 -7.58
C TRP A 379 12.37 4.66 -8.84
N ALA A 380 13.09 5.65 -9.37
CA ALA A 380 12.74 6.35 -10.60
C ALA A 380 12.73 5.41 -11.83
N ILE A 381 13.81 4.65 -12.05
CA ILE A 381 13.97 3.77 -13.22
C ILE A 381 12.89 2.69 -13.25
N PHE A 382 12.65 2.01 -12.12
CA PHE A 382 11.65 0.94 -12.05
C PHE A 382 10.20 1.44 -11.93
N THR A 383 10.00 2.75 -11.76
CA THR A 383 8.69 3.39 -11.96
C THR A 383 8.31 3.50 -13.45
N ILE A 384 9.28 3.51 -14.38
CA ILE A 384 9.01 3.63 -15.83
C ILE A 384 8.23 2.41 -16.38
N PRO A 385 8.61 1.14 -16.12
CA PRO A 385 7.81 -0.01 -16.54
C PRO A 385 6.40 0.01 -15.96
N ALA A 386 6.24 0.45 -14.70
CA ALA A 386 4.91 0.63 -14.11
C ALA A 386 4.10 1.68 -14.86
N ALA A 387 4.70 2.81 -15.26
CA ALA A 387 4.04 3.84 -16.05
C ALA A 387 3.58 3.32 -17.43
N MET A 388 4.40 2.49 -18.08
CA MET A 388 4.12 1.95 -19.42
C MET A 388 3.13 0.79 -19.42
N TRP A 389 3.16 -0.07 -18.40
CA TRP A 389 2.41 -1.33 -18.41
C TRP A 389 1.12 -1.28 -17.59
N LEU A 390 1.04 -0.43 -16.56
CA LEU A 390 -0.18 -0.30 -15.75
C LEU A 390 -1.24 0.47 -16.55
N ARG A 391 -2.40 -0.13 -16.79
CA ARG A 391 -3.49 0.54 -17.52
C ARG A 391 -4.19 1.58 -16.62
N PRO A 392 -4.59 2.75 -17.16
CA PRO A 392 -5.48 3.64 -16.43
C PRO A 392 -6.86 2.96 -16.35
N ARG A 393 -7.26 2.55 -15.15
CA ARG A 393 -8.62 2.06 -14.86
C ARG A 393 -9.45 3.24 -14.31
N PRO A 394 -10.20 3.96 -15.15
CA PRO A 394 -10.97 5.13 -14.72
C PRO A 394 -11.99 4.74 -13.65
N GLY A 395 -12.06 5.50 -12.57
CA GLY A 395 -13.14 5.41 -11.57
C GLY A 395 -14.43 6.10 -12.05
N PRO A 396 -15.55 5.98 -11.31
CA PRO A 396 -16.81 6.61 -11.64
C PRO A 396 -16.64 8.12 -11.94
N PRO A 397 -17.42 8.66 -12.89
CA PRO A 397 -17.38 10.08 -13.18
C PRO A 397 -17.75 10.86 -11.93
N LEU A 398 -17.09 12.01 -11.77
CA LEU A 398 -17.22 12.85 -10.59
C LEU A 398 -18.71 13.18 -10.34
N PRO A 399 -19.23 13.05 -9.11
CA PRO A 399 -20.57 13.51 -8.76
C PRO A 399 -20.57 15.04 -8.71
N THR A 400 -20.45 15.69 -9.85
CA THR A 400 -20.44 17.14 -9.97
C THR A 400 -21.41 17.59 -11.06
N LYS A 401 -22.64 17.90 -10.63
CA LYS A 401 -23.45 18.94 -11.27
C LYS A 401 -22.83 20.32 -10.95
N SER A 402 -21.65 20.63 -11.48
CA SER A 402 -21.24 22.02 -11.81
C SER A 402 -19.78 22.08 -12.26
N ASN A 403 -19.56 22.92 -13.27
CA ASN A 403 -18.30 23.32 -13.87
C ASN A 403 -17.45 24.21 -12.92
N THR A 404 -17.15 23.74 -11.70
CA THR A 404 -16.38 24.50 -10.71
C THR A 404 -14.92 24.06 -10.73
N GLY A 405 -14.01 24.98 -11.08
CA GLY A 405 -12.59 24.71 -11.36
C GLY A 405 -11.74 24.10 -10.23
N GLY A 406 -10.55 23.63 -10.63
CA GLY A 406 -9.72 22.60 -9.97
C GLY A 406 -9.41 22.75 -8.49
N ILE A 407 -9.19 23.95 -7.94
CA ILE A 407 -8.83 24.13 -6.52
C ILE A 407 -10.04 24.03 -5.60
N ARG A 408 -11.20 24.58 -6.01
CA ARG A 408 -12.46 24.44 -5.27
C ARG A 408 -13.00 23.01 -5.35
N ALA A 409 -12.79 22.36 -6.49
CA ALA A 409 -13.08 20.95 -6.65
C ALA A 409 -12.23 20.11 -5.69
N LEU A 410 -10.90 20.33 -5.65
CA LEU A 410 -10.00 19.66 -4.69
C LEU A 410 -10.45 19.86 -3.25
N PHE A 411 -10.80 21.08 -2.85
CA PHE A 411 -11.27 21.36 -1.49
C PHE A 411 -12.58 20.63 -1.17
N HIS A 412 -13.54 20.60 -2.10
CA HIS A 412 -14.78 19.84 -1.93
C HIS A 412 -14.53 18.33 -1.83
N TYR A 413 -13.58 17.78 -2.61
CA TYR A 413 -13.20 16.37 -2.52
C TYR A 413 -12.53 16.03 -1.19
N THR A 414 -11.66 16.92 -0.68
CA THR A 414 -11.07 16.73 0.64
C THR A 414 -12.16 16.71 1.72
N ILE A 415 -13.11 17.66 1.70
CA ILE A 415 -14.22 17.67 2.66
C ILE A 415 -15.06 16.39 2.58
N TYR A 416 -15.33 15.90 1.37
CA TYR A 416 -16.06 14.64 1.18
C TYR A 416 -15.28 13.42 1.73
N ALA A 417 -13.97 13.34 1.47
CA ALA A 417 -13.12 12.26 1.96
C ALA A 417 -13.09 12.20 3.48
N TRP A 418 -12.93 13.36 4.12
CA TRP A 418 -12.97 13.47 5.58
C TRP A 418 -14.35 13.11 6.13
N LYS A 419 -15.45 13.57 5.51
CA LYS A 419 -16.81 13.19 5.91
C LYS A 419 -17.05 11.68 5.81
N SER A 420 -16.57 11.05 4.74
CA SER A 420 -16.68 9.59 4.54
C SER A 420 -15.91 8.81 5.60
N LEU A 421 -14.67 9.24 5.90
CA LEU A 421 -13.86 8.68 6.98
C LEU A 421 -14.57 8.77 8.33
N PHE A 422 -15.06 9.95 8.70
CA PHE A 422 -15.75 10.15 9.98
C PHE A 422 -17.01 9.28 10.10
N ARG A 423 -17.74 9.07 8.99
CA ARG A 423 -18.87 8.14 8.96
C ARG A 423 -18.44 6.70 9.23
N THR A 424 -17.34 6.25 8.62
CA THR A 424 -16.78 4.91 8.87
C THR A 424 -16.30 4.76 10.32
N ILE A 425 -15.66 5.78 10.89
CA ILE A 425 -15.24 5.79 12.30
C ILE A 425 -16.47 5.68 13.21
N HIS A 426 -17.54 6.44 12.94
CA HIS A 426 -18.76 6.37 13.73
C HIS A 426 -19.41 4.98 13.68
N LEU A 427 -19.41 4.33 12.50
CA LEU A 427 -19.88 2.97 12.35
C LEU A 427 -19.01 1.97 13.12
N ALA A 428 -17.68 2.08 13.01
CA ALA A 428 -16.74 1.22 13.70
C ALA A 428 -16.82 1.35 15.23
N ARG A 429 -17.14 2.54 15.75
CA ARG A 429 -17.32 2.77 17.20
C ARG A 429 -18.44 1.94 17.82
N ARG A 430 -19.41 1.46 17.03
CA ARG A 430 -20.49 0.59 17.50
C ARG A 430 -20.02 -0.85 17.74
N LEU A 431 -18.89 -1.24 17.16
CA LEU A 431 -18.34 -2.59 17.24
C LEU A 431 -17.16 -2.62 18.24
N VAL A 432 -17.42 -3.10 19.47
CA VAL A 432 -16.47 -3.00 20.58
C VAL A 432 -15.16 -3.76 20.27
N ASP A 433 -15.25 -4.96 19.70
CA ASP A 433 -14.08 -5.77 19.37
C ASP A 433 -13.23 -5.15 18.25
N ILE A 434 -13.85 -4.46 17.29
CA ILE A 434 -13.12 -3.70 16.26
C ILE A 434 -12.38 -2.53 16.89
N VAL A 435 -13.01 -1.78 17.80
CA VAL A 435 -12.37 -0.66 18.49
C VAL A 435 -11.19 -1.14 19.35
N LEU A 436 -11.37 -2.24 20.09
CA LEU A 436 -10.28 -2.85 20.88
C LEU A 436 -9.13 -3.31 19.98
N PHE A 437 -9.44 -3.95 18.86
CA PHE A 437 -8.42 -4.35 17.89
C PHE A 437 -7.70 -3.15 17.29
N LEU A 438 -8.42 -2.12 16.84
CA LEU A 438 -7.82 -0.92 16.26
C LEU A 438 -6.97 -0.14 17.28
N ALA A 439 -7.41 -0.05 18.54
CA ALA A 439 -6.62 0.56 19.61
C ALA A 439 -5.33 -0.23 19.90
N GLY A 440 -5.42 -1.57 19.97
CA GLY A 440 -4.26 -2.44 20.13
C GLY A 440 -3.30 -2.35 18.94
N TRP A 441 -3.84 -2.38 17.71
CA TRP A 441 -3.08 -2.26 16.47
C TRP A 441 -2.43 -0.88 16.31
N PHE A 442 -3.10 0.20 16.72
CA PHE A 442 -2.55 1.55 16.74
C PHE A 442 -1.27 1.60 17.58
N LEU A 443 -1.34 1.13 18.83
CA LEU A 443 -0.17 1.11 19.71
C LEU A 443 0.92 0.17 19.20
N LEU A 444 0.54 -1.00 18.67
CA LEU A 444 1.47 -2.00 18.16
C LEU A 444 2.20 -1.54 16.89
N SER A 445 1.50 -0.90 15.96
CA SER A 445 2.07 -0.35 14.73
C SER A 445 3.07 0.76 15.04
N ASP A 446 2.72 1.68 15.94
CA ASP A 446 3.65 2.72 16.40
C ASP A 446 4.87 2.11 17.12
N ALA A 447 4.67 1.08 17.94
CA ALA A 447 5.76 0.37 18.61
C ALA A 447 6.74 -0.28 17.62
N ILE A 448 6.24 -0.87 16.53
CA ILE A 448 7.07 -1.43 15.45
C ILE A 448 7.92 -0.33 14.79
N ALA A 449 7.27 0.75 14.33
CA ALA A 449 7.95 1.86 13.66
C ALA A 449 8.99 2.55 14.57
N THR A 450 8.63 2.76 15.84
CA THR A 450 9.47 3.42 16.84
C THR A 450 10.63 2.55 17.27
N THR A 451 10.42 1.24 17.44
CA THR A 451 11.52 0.33 17.80
C THR A 451 12.54 0.24 16.67
N SER A 452 12.10 0.16 15.41
CA SER A 452 13.01 0.13 14.25
C SER A 452 13.87 1.40 14.16
N SER A 453 13.25 2.57 14.22
CA SER A 453 13.95 3.86 14.17
C SER A 453 14.87 4.07 15.39
N THR A 454 14.41 3.72 16.59
CA THR A 454 15.19 3.87 17.84
C THR A 454 16.36 2.91 17.89
N ALA A 455 16.20 1.68 17.40
CA ALA A 455 17.28 0.69 17.36
C ALA A 455 18.46 1.16 16.48
N ILE A 456 18.17 1.72 15.29
CA ILE A 456 19.21 2.24 14.39
C ILE A 456 19.89 3.47 15.00
N LEU A 457 19.11 4.39 15.57
CA LEU A 457 19.64 5.57 16.22
C LEU A 457 20.51 5.21 17.43
N PHE A 458 20.07 4.27 18.27
CA PHE A 458 20.84 3.76 19.41
C PHE A 458 22.15 3.11 18.94
N ALA A 459 22.09 2.21 17.96
CA ALA A 459 23.27 1.53 17.42
C ALA A 459 24.31 2.53 16.87
N LYS A 460 23.85 3.60 16.22
CA LYS A 460 24.75 4.63 15.70
C LYS A 460 25.35 5.51 16.79
N THR A 461 24.52 5.98 17.73
CA THR A 461 24.89 7.06 18.66
C THR A 461 25.54 6.56 19.94
N GLN A 462 25.12 5.39 20.46
CA GLN A 462 25.60 4.81 21.72
C GLN A 462 26.64 3.71 21.46
N LEU A 463 26.37 2.82 20.51
CA LEU A 463 27.31 1.75 20.14
C LEU A 463 28.34 2.18 19.10
N HIS A 464 28.26 3.41 18.59
CA HIS A 464 29.15 3.98 17.58
C HIS A 464 29.36 3.07 16.36
N MET A 465 28.30 2.39 15.95
CA MET A 465 28.35 1.45 14.82
C MET A 465 28.50 2.21 13.50
N GLU A 466 29.39 1.70 12.66
CA GLU A 466 29.61 2.21 11.31
C GLU A 466 28.35 2.01 10.44
N PRO A 467 28.08 2.90 9.46
CA PRO A 467 26.90 2.83 8.61
C PRO A 467 26.66 1.49 7.89
N TRP A 468 27.73 0.80 7.48
CA TRP A 468 27.60 -0.52 6.85
C TRP A 468 27.06 -1.58 7.82
N ALA A 469 27.40 -1.49 9.10
CA ALA A 469 26.94 -2.41 10.15
C ALA A 469 25.45 -2.18 10.46
N LEU A 470 25.00 -0.92 10.41
CA LEU A 470 23.58 -0.57 10.49
C LEU A 470 22.81 -1.12 9.28
N GLY A 471 23.41 -1.09 8.08
CA GLY A 471 22.83 -1.73 6.92
C GLY A 471 22.69 -3.25 7.08
N MET A 472 23.63 -3.91 7.75
CA MET A 472 23.57 -5.35 8.05
C MET A 472 22.44 -5.71 9.02
N ILE A 473 22.12 -4.84 9.99
CA ILE A 473 20.97 -5.01 10.89
C ILE A 473 19.67 -5.15 10.09
N ASN A 474 19.47 -4.30 9.08
CA ASN A 474 18.28 -4.37 8.22
C ASN A 474 18.24 -5.61 7.32
N VAL A 475 19.40 -6.04 6.80
CA VAL A 475 19.49 -7.30 6.04
C VAL A 475 19.08 -8.49 6.91
N ILE A 476 19.60 -8.57 8.14
CA ILE A 476 19.28 -9.64 9.09
C ILE A 476 17.80 -9.59 9.49
N SER A 477 17.27 -8.41 9.79
CA SER A 477 15.85 -8.22 10.12
C SER A 477 14.94 -8.67 8.98
N THR A 478 15.22 -8.25 7.75
CA THR A 478 14.37 -8.58 6.59
C THR A 478 14.46 -10.07 6.25
N ALA A 479 15.66 -10.66 6.26
CA ALA A 479 15.84 -12.10 6.03
C ALA A 479 15.14 -12.93 7.11
N SER A 480 15.28 -12.54 8.39
CA SER A 480 14.60 -13.19 9.50
C SER A 480 13.08 -13.01 9.44
N GLY A 481 12.58 -11.89 8.92
CA GLY A 481 11.15 -11.67 8.71
C GLY A 481 10.54 -12.59 7.67
N ILE A 482 11.25 -12.86 6.56
CA ILE A 482 10.82 -13.87 5.58
C ILE A 482 10.74 -15.24 6.27
N ILE A 483 11.78 -15.62 7.03
CA ILE A 483 11.79 -16.88 7.79
C ILE A 483 10.65 -16.92 8.82
N GLY A 484 10.39 -15.81 9.50
CA GLY A 484 9.32 -15.64 10.48
C GLY A 484 7.94 -15.86 9.89
N ALA A 485 7.64 -15.26 8.74
CA ALA A 485 6.36 -15.42 8.06
C ALA A 485 6.00 -16.90 7.81
N PHE A 486 6.97 -17.71 7.36
CA PHE A 486 6.77 -19.14 7.19
C PHE A 486 6.75 -19.91 8.52
N SER A 487 7.64 -19.58 9.44
CA SER A 487 7.81 -20.29 10.71
C SER A 487 6.58 -20.15 11.62
N TRP A 488 5.97 -18.96 11.68
CA TRP A 488 4.79 -18.73 12.52
C TRP A 488 3.58 -19.55 12.05
N SER A 489 3.42 -19.76 10.74
CA SER A 489 2.38 -20.65 10.20
C SER A 489 2.55 -22.11 10.66
N PHE A 490 3.80 -22.56 10.83
CA PHE A 490 4.12 -23.89 11.32
C PHE A 490 3.93 -23.98 12.84
N ILE A 491 4.38 -22.96 13.59
CA ILE A 491 4.24 -22.88 15.05
C ILE A 491 2.75 -22.86 15.43
N SER A 492 1.95 -22.01 14.80
CA SER A 492 0.52 -21.90 15.04
C SER A 492 -0.21 -23.23 14.79
N ARG A 493 0.10 -23.93 13.68
CA ARG A 493 -0.46 -25.27 13.41
C ARG A 493 0.01 -26.34 14.39
N LYS A 494 1.29 -26.34 14.76
CA LYS A 494 1.88 -27.32 15.69
C LYS A 494 1.30 -27.20 17.10
N PHE A 495 1.10 -25.97 17.58
CA PHE A 495 0.56 -25.70 18.91
C PHE A 495 -0.96 -25.47 18.92
N ARG A 496 -1.64 -25.55 17.76
CA ARG A 496 -3.08 -25.29 17.59
C ARG A 496 -3.53 -23.96 18.20
N LEU A 497 -2.72 -22.92 18.01
CA LEU A 497 -2.96 -21.59 18.56
C LEU A 497 -4.00 -20.84 17.72
N LYS A 498 -4.97 -20.21 18.38
CA LYS A 498 -5.87 -19.23 17.72
C LYS A 498 -5.06 -18.02 17.25
N ALA A 499 -5.58 -17.27 16.26
CA ALA A 499 -4.91 -16.09 15.71
C ALA A 499 -4.55 -15.05 16.79
N HIS A 500 -5.48 -14.71 17.69
CA HIS A 500 -5.21 -13.79 18.80
C HIS A 500 -4.07 -14.28 19.73
N GLN A 501 -3.97 -15.59 19.99
CA GLN A 501 -2.91 -16.16 20.84
C GLN A 501 -1.54 -16.09 20.17
N THR A 502 -1.51 -16.27 18.85
CA THR A 502 -0.26 -16.16 18.08
C THR A 502 0.23 -14.71 18.06
N ILE A 503 -0.69 -13.74 17.93
CA ILE A 503 -0.36 -12.31 18.06
C ILE A 503 0.19 -12.00 19.46
N LEU A 504 -0.44 -12.50 20.53
CA LEU A 504 0.06 -12.31 21.90
C LEU A 504 1.46 -12.93 22.10
N ALA A 505 1.72 -14.10 21.52
CA ALA A 505 3.05 -14.72 21.55
C ALA A 505 4.11 -13.89 20.79
N CYS A 506 3.74 -13.33 19.64
CA CYS A 506 4.59 -12.40 18.90
C CYS A 506 4.90 -11.15 19.73
N ILE A 507 3.90 -10.56 20.39
CA ILE A 507 4.09 -9.37 21.26
C ILE A 507 4.98 -9.72 22.46
N ALA A 508 4.79 -10.88 23.09
CA ALA A 508 5.65 -11.33 24.19
C ALA A 508 7.11 -11.48 23.76
N LEU A 509 7.36 -11.99 22.55
CA LEU A 509 8.70 -12.07 21.98
C LEU A 509 9.24 -10.68 21.60
N PHE A 510 8.38 -9.78 21.13
CA PHE A 510 8.74 -8.39 20.83
C PHE A 510 9.18 -7.62 22.08
N GLU A 511 8.47 -7.81 23.19
CA GLU A 511 8.71 -7.17 24.49
C GLU A 511 10.10 -7.51 25.06
N LEU A 512 10.69 -8.65 24.67
CA LEU A 512 12.05 -9.00 25.07
C LEU A 512 13.09 -7.98 24.58
N ILE A 513 12.85 -7.27 23.47
CA ILE A 513 13.80 -6.29 22.91
C ILE A 513 13.96 -5.08 23.84
N PRO A 514 12.89 -4.32 24.18
CA PRO A 514 13.03 -3.20 25.09
C PRO A 514 13.44 -3.65 26.50
N LEU A 515 12.96 -4.80 26.99
CA LEU A 515 13.41 -5.37 28.26
C LEU A 515 14.92 -5.66 28.26
N TYR A 516 15.46 -6.17 27.16
CA TYR A 516 16.91 -6.39 27.01
C TYR A 516 17.68 -5.07 27.03
N GLY A 517 17.14 -4.00 26.45
CA GLY A 517 17.69 -2.63 26.59
C GLY A 517 17.71 -2.13 28.04
N LEU A 518 16.62 -2.38 28.77
CA LEU A 518 16.51 -2.00 30.19
C LEU A 518 17.46 -2.78 31.10
N MET A 519 17.82 -4.02 30.75
CA MET A 519 18.85 -4.77 31.51
C MET A 519 20.20 -4.05 31.54
N GLY A 520 20.47 -3.13 30.62
CA GLY A 520 21.65 -2.28 30.65
C GLY A 520 21.71 -1.28 31.82
N TYR A 521 20.61 -1.06 32.55
CA TYR A 521 20.62 -0.29 33.81
C TYR A 521 21.07 -1.12 35.02
N LEU A 522 21.08 -2.45 34.90
CA LEU A 522 21.41 -3.31 36.03
C LEU A 522 22.92 -3.29 36.28
N PRO A 523 23.37 -2.95 37.50
CA PRO A 523 24.79 -2.75 37.79
C PRO A 523 25.63 -4.03 37.62
N PHE A 524 25.02 -5.21 37.81
CA PHE A 524 25.69 -6.48 37.56
C PHE A 524 25.92 -6.75 36.06
N VAL A 525 24.99 -6.32 35.20
CA VAL A 525 25.10 -6.46 33.74
C VAL A 525 26.15 -5.47 33.20
N GLN A 526 26.20 -4.26 33.77
CA GLN A 526 27.26 -3.29 33.48
C GLN A 526 28.64 -3.81 33.88
N ALA A 527 28.76 -4.47 35.03
CA ALA A 527 30.03 -5.04 35.49
C ALA A 527 30.49 -6.24 34.65
N TRP A 528 29.57 -7.03 34.09
CA TRP A 528 29.89 -8.16 33.22
C TRP A 528 30.34 -7.74 31.82
N GLY A 529 30.02 -6.52 31.36
CA GLY A 529 30.46 -6.01 30.05
C GLY A 529 29.87 -6.75 28.83
N VAL A 530 28.98 -7.72 29.08
CA VAL A 530 28.31 -8.58 28.09
C VAL A 530 26.82 -8.61 28.46
N GLY A 531 25.98 -7.98 27.63
CA GLY A 531 24.55 -7.84 27.85
C GLY A 531 24.08 -6.40 28.07
N GLY A 532 22.80 -6.14 27.80
CA GLY A 532 22.19 -4.82 28.05
C GLY A 532 22.49 -3.76 26.97
N LEU A 533 22.72 -4.21 25.73
CA LEU A 533 23.12 -3.38 24.59
C LEU A 533 24.39 -2.57 24.88
N GLN A 534 25.44 -3.27 25.32
CA GLN A 534 26.75 -2.65 25.56
C GLN A 534 27.71 -2.88 24.40
N GLN A 535 27.59 -4.03 23.73
CA GLN A 535 28.46 -4.40 22.61
C GLN A 535 27.74 -4.32 21.27
N PRO A 536 28.42 -3.85 20.19
CA PRO A 536 27.83 -3.76 18.85
C PRO A 536 27.24 -5.07 18.31
N TRP A 537 27.81 -6.22 18.68
CA TRP A 537 27.36 -7.52 18.18
C TRP A 537 25.98 -7.93 18.73
N GLU A 538 25.57 -7.39 19.89
CA GLU A 538 24.27 -7.70 20.52
C GLU A 538 23.09 -7.20 19.67
N MET A 539 23.31 -6.20 18.80
CA MET A 539 22.29 -5.70 17.88
C MET A 539 21.86 -6.73 16.83
N TYR A 540 22.76 -7.58 16.35
CA TYR A 540 22.48 -8.54 15.28
C TYR A 540 21.46 -9.63 15.68
N PRO A 541 21.59 -10.33 16.82
CA PRO A 541 20.58 -11.30 17.25
C PRO A 541 19.25 -10.62 17.60
N LEU A 542 19.27 -9.41 18.18
CA LEU A 542 18.05 -8.64 18.44
C LEU A 542 17.32 -8.28 17.14
N ALA A 543 18.07 -7.89 16.09
CA ALA A 543 17.52 -7.64 14.76
C ALA A 543 16.88 -8.89 14.15
N ALA A 544 17.49 -10.05 14.35
CA ALA A 544 16.91 -11.32 13.91
C ALA A 544 15.60 -11.63 14.64
N ILE A 545 15.54 -11.43 15.96
CA ILE A 545 14.30 -11.61 16.75
C ILE A 545 13.22 -10.62 16.28
N TYR A 546 13.58 -9.34 16.13
CA TYR A 546 12.67 -8.29 15.64
C TYR A 546 12.08 -8.65 14.28
N GLY A 547 12.92 -9.03 13.32
CA GLY A 547 12.50 -9.47 12.00
C GLY A 547 11.55 -10.66 12.07
N PHE A 548 11.93 -11.70 12.82
CA PHE A 548 11.14 -12.93 12.99
C PHE A 548 9.73 -12.65 13.52
N VAL A 549 9.60 -11.75 14.50
CA VAL A 549 8.31 -11.30 15.05
C VAL A 549 7.50 -10.58 13.98
N LEU A 550 8.10 -9.59 13.31
CA LEU A 550 7.42 -8.75 12.33
C LEU A 550 6.79 -9.56 11.18
N GLY A 551 7.50 -10.61 10.74
CA GLY A 551 7.04 -11.51 9.68
C GLY A 551 5.72 -12.24 10.01
N GLY A 552 5.52 -12.64 11.26
CA GLY A 552 4.26 -13.27 11.69
C GLY A 552 3.20 -12.24 12.06
N LEU A 553 3.58 -11.24 12.85
CA LEU A 553 2.67 -10.26 13.45
C LEU A 553 1.79 -9.55 12.39
N SER A 554 2.41 -9.11 11.29
CA SER A 554 1.69 -8.40 10.22
C SER A 554 0.66 -9.28 9.50
N GLY A 555 0.94 -10.58 9.33
CA GLY A 555 0.02 -11.52 8.68
C GLY A 555 -1.19 -11.85 9.56
N TYR A 556 -0.93 -12.22 10.82
CA TYR A 556 -1.99 -12.60 11.76
C TYR A 556 -2.88 -11.42 12.18
N CYS A 557 -2.34 -10.20 12.28
CA CYS A 557 -3.17 -9.03 12.55
C CYS A 557 -4.15 -8.76 11.41
N ARG A 558 -3.73 -8.88 10.15
CA ARG A 558 -4.64 -8.73 9.01
C ARG A 558 -5.70 -9.83 8.96
N SER A 559 -5.33 -11.09 9.21
CA SER A 559 -6.32 -12.18 9.21
C SER A 559 -7.33 -12.03 10.34
N LEU A 560 -6.87 -11.69 11.55
CA LEU A 560 -7.76 -11.46 12.70
C LEU A 560 -8.69 -10.27 12.46
N TYR A 561 -8.18 -9.19 11.87
CA TYR A 561 -9.01 -8.05 11.52
C TYR A 561 -10.07 -8.41 10.47
N GLY A 562 -9.69 -9.17 9.43
CA GLY A 562 -10.60 -9.63 8.39
C GLY A 562 -11.80 -10.41 8.93
N GLU A 563 -11.61 -11.22 9.97
CA GLU A 563 -12.70 -11.97 10.63
C GLU A 563 -13.68 -11.09 11.41
N LEU A 564 -13.28 -9.87 11.80
CA LEU A 564 -14.10 -8.93 12.57
C LEU A 564 -14.91 -7.97 11.68
N ILE A 565 -14.57 -7.87 10.40
CA ILE A 565 -15.16 -6.90 9.49
C ILE A 565 -16.60 -7.29 9.14
N PRO A 566 -17.57 -6.36 9.18
CA PRO A 566 -18.93 -6.63 8.74
C PRO A 566 -18.96 -6.90 7.22
N PRO A 567 -19.63 -7.98 6.77
CA PRO A 567 -19.71 -8.31 5.35
C PRO A 567 -20.35 -7.15 4.57
N GLY A 568 -19.85 -6.92 3.35
CA GLY A 568 -20.33 -5.84 2.47
C GLY A 568 -19.75 -4.44 2.77
N SER A 569 -18.93 -4.27 3.81
CA SER A 569 -18.25 -3.00 4.13
C SER A 569 -16.71 -3.10 4.22
N GLU A 570 -16.12 -4.17 3.69
CA GLU A 570 -14.71 -4.50 3.87
C GLU A 570 -13.73 -3.40 3.46
N ALA A 571 -13.96 -2.78 2.31
CA ALA A 571 -13.09 -1.72 1.81
C ALA A 571 -13.02 -0.52 2.79
N ALA A 572 -14.13 -0.16 3.43
CA ALA A 572 -14.17 0.95 4.38
C ALA A 572 -13.41 0.62 5.68
N PHE A 573 -13.58 -0.60 6.19
CA PHE A 573 -12.87 -1.04 7.40
C PHE A 573 -11.37 -1.29 7.15
N TYR A 574 -10.97 -1.82 6.00
CA TYR A 574 -9.55 -1.93 5.64
C TYR A 574 -8.90 -0.57 5.43
N ALA A 575 -9.62 0.42 4.88
CA ALA A 575 -9.14 1.79 4.83
C ALA A 575 -8.92 2.35 6.24
N LEU A 576 -9.85 2.11 7.18
CA LEU A 576 -9.69 2.52 8.58
C LEU A 576 -8.47 1.86 9.24
N TYR A 577 -8.23 0.57 8.98
CA TYR A 577 -7.03 -0.14 9.45
C TYR A 577 -5.73 0.48 8.92
N ALA A 578 -5.68 0.77 7.61
CA ALA A 578 -4.52 1.41 6.98
C ALA A 578 -4.26 2.82 7.51
N ILE A 579 -5.32 3.58 7.81
CA ILE A 579 -5.20 4.93 8.37
C ILE A 579 -4.76 4.87 9.83
N THR A 580 -5.23 3.89 10.59
CA THR A 580 -4.79 3.64 11.97
C THR A 580 -3.31 3.25 12.00
N ASP A 581 -2.88 2.37 11.10
CA ASP A 581 -1.47 1.98 10.91
C ASP A 581 -0.58 3.22 10.68
N LYS A 582 -0.89 4.03 9.67
CA LYS A 582 -0.08 5.20 9.31
C LYS A 582 -0.20 6.35 10.32
N GLY A 583 -1.37 6.58 10.89
CA GLY A 583 -1.60 7.65 11.86
C GLY A 583 -0.89 7.41 13.18
N SER A 584 -0.73 6.15 13.59
CA SER A 584 -0.06 5.79 14.84
C SER A 584 1.42 6.13 14.86
N SER A 585 2.11 5.89 13.74
CA SER A 585 3.57 6.03 13.55
C SER A 585 4.11 7.47 13.68
N VAL A 586 3.25 8.44 14.02
CA VAL A 586 3.61 9.82 14.32
C VAL A 586 4.11 9.98 15.75
N PHE A 587 3.48 9.29 16.71
CA PHE A 587 3.61 9.61 18.12
C PHE A 587 4.90 9.05 18.72
N GLY A 588 5.24 7.81 18.41
CA GLY A 588 6.35 7.14 19.07
C GLY A 588 7.71 7.77 18.79
N PRO A 589 8.11 8.09 17.54
CA PRO A 589 9.36 8.81 17.29
C PRO A 589 9.38 10.19 17.95
N ALA A 590 8.25 10.91 17.98
CA ALA A 590 8.17 12.21 18.66
C ALA A 590 8.37 12.09 20.18
N ILE A 591 7.73 11.11 20.82
CA ILE A 591 7.88 10.88 22.26
C ILE A 591 9.30 10.43 22.60
N VAL A 592 9.89 9.52 21.80
CA VAL A 592 11.30 9.12 21.96
C VAL A 592 12.23 10.31 21.78
N GLY A 593 12.02 11.16 20.78
CA GLY A 593 12.75 12.41 20.59
C GLY A 593 12.65 13.33 21.80
N ALA A 594 11.45 13.50 22.37
CA ALA A 594 11.24 14.33 23.56
C ALA A 594 11.94 13.76 24.81
N ILE A 595 11.94 12.43 24.97
CA ILE A 595 12.67 11.75 26.06
C ILE A 595 14.18 11.97 25.89
N ILE A 596 14.70 11.88 24.67
CA ILE A 596 16.10 12.15 24.36
C ILE A 596 16.43 13.63 24.59
N ASP A 597 15.55 14.58 24.30
CA ASP A 597 15.84 15.98 24.60
C ASP A 597 15.84 16.27 26.11
N ALA A 598 14.95 15.62 26.88
CA ALA A 598 14.84 15.82 28.32
C ALA A 598 15.96 15.13 29.12
N SER A 599 16.35 13.92 28.73
CA SER A 599 17.36 13.12 29.44
C SER A 599 18.76 13.22 28.81
N GLY A 600 18.79 13.50 27.50
CA GLY A 600 19.92 13.41 26.58
C GLY A 600 20.80 12.19 26.65
N GLU A 601 20.21 11.10 27.11
CA GLU A 601 20.60 9.75 26.76
C GLU A 601 19.45 9.06 26.03
N ILE A 602 19.76 8.05 25.23
CA ILE A 602 18.73 7.28 24.52
C ILE A 602 18.16 6.17 25.41
N ARG A 603 18.92 5.71 26.41
CA ARG A 603 18.52 4.57 27.25
C ARG A 603 17.15 4.74 27.94
N PRO A 604 16.73 5.92 28.44
CA PRO A 604 15.42 6.10 29.04
C PRO A 604 14.25 5.83 28.08
N ALA A 605 14.46 5.96 26.76
CA ALA A 605 13.44 5.65 25.76
C ALA A 605 13.02 4.18 25.78
N PHE A 606 13.85 3.25 26.27
CA PHE A 606 13.47 1.83 26.39
C PHE A 606 12.33 1.60 27.38
N TRP A 607 12.14 2.47 28.38
CA TRP A 607 10.96 2.39 29.26
C TRP A 607 9.67 2.68 28.50
N PHE A 608 9.70 3.72 27.67
CA PHE A 608 8.57 4.05 26.80
C PHE A 608 8.32 2.94 25.77
N LEU A 609 9.38 2.39 25.16
CA LEU A 609 9.26 1.26 24.23
C LEU A 609 8.66 0.02 24.90
N ALA A 610 9.08 -0.35 26.11
CA ALA A 610 8.47 -1.45 26.86
C ALA A 610 6.98 -1.20 27.14
N ALA A 611 6.63 0.02 27.53
CA ALA A 611 5.23 0.38 27.75
C ALA A 611 4.39 0.29 26.46
N ILE A 612 4.86 0.83 25.34
CA ILE A 612 4.10 0.85 24.09
C ILE A 612 4.04 -0.50 23.38
N VAL A 613 5.04 -1.39 23.57
CA VAL A 613 5.02 -2.77 23.05
C VAL A 613 4.12 -3.67 23.91
N GLY A 614 4.17 -3.54 25.24
CA GLY A 614 3.39 -4.38 26.15
C GLY A 614 1.91 -4.03 26.23
N THR A 615 1.55 -2.74 26.17
CA THR A 615 0.15 -2.29 26.30
C THR A 615 -0.82 -2.89 25.25
N PRO A 616 -0.46 -3.03 23.95
CA PRO A 616 -1.28 -3.73 22.96
C PRO A 616 -1.73 -5.14 23.38
N ALA A 617 -0.90 -5.87 24.14
CA ALA A 617 -1.24 -7.21 24.60
C ALA A 617 -2.48 -7.21 25.49
N LEU A 618 -2.68 -6.16 26.29
CA LEU A 618 -3.88 -6.00 27.13
C LEU A 618 -5.12 -5.88 26.26
N PHE A 619 -5.09 -5.00 25.24
CA PHE A 619 -6.22 -4.82 24.33
C PHE A 619 -6.55 -6.09 23.56
N ILE A 620 -5.53 -6.76 23.00
CA ILE A 620 -5.72 -7.98 22.18
C ILE A 620 -6.20 -9.16 23.02
N TRP A 621 -5.82 -9.22 24.30
CA TRP A 621 -6.29 -10.25 25.21
C TRP A 621 -7.79 -10.16 25.52
N PHE A 622 -8.38 -8.96 25.50
CA PHE A 622 -9.81 -8.75 25.72
C PHE A 622 -10.68 -8.96 24.48
N ILE A 623 -10.08 -9.16 23.29
CA ILE A 623 -10.83 -9.35 22.06
C ILE A 623 -11.50 -10.73 22.07
N ASN A 624 -12.82 -10.73 21.85
CA ASN A 624 -13.56 -11.95 21.63
C ASN A 624 -13.95 -12.03 20.15
N VAL A 625 -13.27 -12.91 19.42
CA VAL A 625 -13.43 -13.05 17.97
C VAL A 625 -14.84 -13.48 17.62
N GLU A 626 -15.39 -14.43 18.38
CA GLU A 626 -16.73 -14.94 18.16
C GLU A 626 -17.80 -13.85 18.39
N ARG A 627 -17.66 -13.01 19.43
CA ARG A 627 -18.54 -11.86 19.66
C ARG A 627 -18.43 -10.83 18.53
N GLY A 628 -17.20 -10.44 18.17
CA GLY A 628 -16.96 -9.43 17.15
C GLY A 628 -17.53 -9.84 15.79
N ARG A 629 -17.40 -11.11 15.42
CA ARG A 629 -18.01 -11.66 14.20
C ARG A 629 -19.54 -11.53 14.22
N THR A 630 -20.19 -11.94 15.30
CA THR A 630 -21.66 -11.87 15.41
C THR A 630 -22.19 -10.43 15.39
N GLU A 631 -21.49 -9.49 16.02
CA GLU A 631 -21.86 -8.07 15.99
C GLU A 631 -21.65 -7.47 14.59
N GLY A 632 -20.60 -7.89 13.87
CA GLY A 632 -20.34 -7.51 12.49
C GLY A 632 -21.42 -8.01 11.52
N GLU A 633 -21.82 -9.27 11.63
CA GLU A 633 -22.91 -9.87 10.85
C GLU A 633 -24.24 -9.13 11.11
N ALA A 634 -24.58 -8.87 12.39
CA ALA A 634 -25.79 -8.13 12.75
C ALA A 634 -25.79 -6.68 12.20
N LEU A 635 -24.64 -6.01 12.19
CA LEU A 635 -24.52 -4.66 11.62
C LEU A 635 -24.68 -4.66 10.10
N ALA A 636 -24.22 -5.71 9.41
CA ALA A 636 -24.40 -5.84 7.97
C ALA A 636 -25.87 -5.97 7.58
N GLU A 637 -26.66 -6.77 8.31
CA GLU A 637 -28.11 -6.89 8.10
C GLU A 637 -28.82 -5.53 8.23
N VAL A 638 -28.41 -4.70 9.20
CA VAL A 638 -28.97 -3.35 9.37
C VAL A 638 -28.63 -2.44 8.19
N ILE A 639 -27.38 -2.47 7.70
CA ILE A 639 -26.93 -1.67 6.55
C ILE A 639 -27.68 -2.09 5.28
N GLU A 640 -27.88 -3.38 5.06
CA GLU A 640 -28.66 -3.90 3.94
C GLU A 640 -30.14 -3.56 4.06
N GLY A 641 -30.73 -3.65 5.26
CA GLY A 641 -32.10 -3.23 5.53
C GLY A 641 -32.36 -1.76 5.20
N PHE A 642 -31.41 -0.87 5.52
CA PHE A 642 -31.49 0.55 5.11
C PHE A 642 -31.40 0.73 3.58
N LYS A 643 -30.54 -0.03 2.90
CA LYS A 643 -30.43 0.03 1.43
C LYS A 643 -31.72 -0.45 0.75
N LEU A 644 -32.31 -1.54 1.23
CA LEU A 644 -33.55 -2.11 0.70
C LEU A 644 -34.74 -1.17 0.92
N ASN A 645 -34.86 -0.55 2.10
CA ASN A 645 -35.91 0.43 2.37
C ASN A 645 -35.77 1.68 1.49
N GLY A 646 -34.54 2.18 1.29
CA GLY A 646 -34.29 3.30 0.38
C GLY A 646 -34.59 2.98 -1.09
N LEU A 647 -34.31 1.74 -1.54
CA LEU A 647 -34.66 1.27 -2.88
C LEU A 647 -36.19 1.10 -3.05
N ASN A 648 -36.89 0.64 -2.01
CA ASN A 648 -38.36 0.52 -2.03
C ASN A 648 -39.06 1.90 -2.02
N GLU A 649 -38.51 2.89 -1.30
CA GLU A 649 -39.02 4.28 -1.36
C GLU A 649 -38.77 4.92 -2.74
N LEU A 650 -37.65 4.59 -3.40
CA LEU A 650 -37.34 5.07 -4.76
C LEU A 650 -38.15 4.34 -5.86
N SER A 651 -38.60 3.11 -5.60
CA SER A 651 -39.46 2.31 -6.50
C SER A 651 -40.96 2.59 -6.28
N GLY A 652 -41.31 3.29 -5.20
CA GLY A 652 -42.70 3.57 -4.80
C GLY A 652 -43.34 4.75 -5.52
N ASN A 653 -43.68 4.59 -6.80
CA ASN A 653 -44.79 5.33 -7.39
C ASN A 653 -45.74 4.33 -8.07
N GLY A 654 -46.76 3.86 -7.33
CA GLY A 654 -47.89 3.13 -7.91
C GLY A 654 -48.40 1.97 -7.08
N ASN A 655 -49.46 2.26 -6.32
CA ASN A 655 -50.52 1.36 -5.84
C ASN A 655 -50.22 0.42 -4.67
N GLY A 656 -50.97 0.66 -3.59
CA GLY A 656 -50.94 -0.13 -2.37
C GLY A 656 -51.56 -1.50 -2.51
N VAL A 657 -51.05 -2.40 -1.70
CA VAL A 657 -51.77 -3.52 -1.10
C VAL A 657 -51.23 -3.65 0.32
N ASP A 658 -52.01 -3.18 1.29
CA ASP A 658 -51.81 -3.51 2.70
C ASP A 658 -52.11 -4.99 2.91
N GLY A 659 -51.23 -5.68 3.64
CA GLY A 659 -51.57 -6.92 4.32
C GLY A 659 -50.55 -8.05 4.17
N LEU A 660 -50.04 -8.48 5.33
CA LEU A 660 -49.46 -9.80 5.62
C LEU A 660 -47.96 -9.98 5.33
N ALA A 661 -47.11 -9.36 6.16
CA ALA A 661 -45.78 -9.88 6.45
C ALA A 661 -45.27 -9.38 7.82
N GLU A 662 -46.06 -9.61 8.88
CA GLU A 662 -45.61 -9.35 10.25
C GLU A 662 -45.76 -10.63 11.08
N GLU A 663 -44.82 -11.56 10.88
CA GLU A 663 -44.36 -12.50 11.90
C GLU A 663 -43.31 -13.46 11.30
N ARG A 664 -42.03 -13.22 11.61
CA ARG A 664 -41.05 -14.28 11.94
C ARG A 664 -39.73 -13.68 12.45
N ARG A 665 -39.54 -13.82 13.76
CA ARG A 665 -38.29 -13.96 14.54
C ARG A 665 -37.08 -13.10 14.11
N GLY A 666 -36.87 -12.00 14.83
CA GLY A 666 -35.63 -11.21 14.85
C GLY A 666 -35.69 -9.96 15.75
N SER A 667 -36.89 -9.43 16.01
CA SER A 667 -37.12 -8.12 16.64
C SER A 667 -36.65 -7.97 18.10
N ASP A 668 -36.73 -9.00 18.94
CA ASP A 668 -36.50 -8.81 20.39
C ASP A 668 -35.02 -8.80 20.80
N ALA A 669 -34.14 -9.45 20.04
CA ALA A 669 -32.69 -9.38 20.31
C ALA A 669 -32.10 -8.04 19.83
N SER A 670 -32.55 -7.55 18.66
CA SER A 670 -32.08 -6.28 18.09
C SER A 670 -32.54 -5.06 18.90
N ARG A 671 -33.76 -5.07 19.45
CA ARG A 671 -34.24 -4.00 20.37
C ARG A 671 -33.55 -4.03 21.73
N ALA A 672 -33.22 -5.20 22.26
CA ALA A 672 -32.56 -5.32 23.57
C ALA A 672 -31.09 -4.84 23.56
N ILE A 673 -30.43 -4.83 22.39
CA ILE A 673 -29.07 -4.30 22.22
C ILE A 673 -29.09 -2.79 21.94
N LEU A 674 -30.05 -2.30 21.16
CA LEU A 674 -30.22 -0.87 20.85
C LEU A 674 -30.66 -0.04 22.07
N GLY A 675 -31.54 -0.58 22.92
CA GLY A 675 -32.02 0.10 24.14
C GLY A 675 -30.97 0.28 25.25
N ARG A 676 -29.69 -0.04 25.01
CA ARG A 676 -28.61 0.15 25.98
C ARG A 676 -27.64 1.29 25.62
N TYR A 677 -27.79 1.90 24.44
CA TYR A 677 -26.86 2.91 23.93
C TYR A 677 -27.53 4.17 23.39
N ASP A 678 -28.85 4.17 23.15
CA ASP A 678 -29.59 5.35 22.66
C ASP A 678 -29.95 6.37 23.76
N ASP A 679 -29.53 6.16 25.02
CA ASP A 679 -29.89 7.04 26.15
C ASP A 679 -28.90 8.21 26.41
N GLU A 680 -27.84 8.42 25.60
CA GLU A 680 -26.81 9.43 25.90
C GLU A 680 -26.64 10.58 24.87
N ASP A 681 -27.39 10.63 23.76
CA ASP A 681 -27.14 11.64 22.69
C ASP A 681 -28.33 12.59 22.37
N ASP A 682 -29.32 12.74 23.26
CA ASP A 682 -30.35 13.78 23.15
C ASP A 682 -30.31 14.78 24.34
N GLU A 683 -29.36 15.74 24.29
CA GLU A 683 -29.50 17.11 24.84
C GLU A 683 -28.78 18.16 23.98
#